data_AF-A0A674H1J8-F1
#
_entry.id   AF-A0A674H1J8-F1
#
_cell.length_a   1.000
_cell.length_b   1.000
_cell.length_c   1.000
_cell.angle_alpha   90.00
_cell.angle_beta   90.00
_cell.angle_gamma   90.00
#
_symmetry.space_group_name_H-M   'P 1'
#
loop_
_entity.id
_entity.type
_entity.pdbx_description
1 polymer ?
#
loop_
_entity_poly.entity_id
_entity_poly.type
_entity_poly.pdbx_seq_one_letter_code
_entity_poly.pdbx_strand_id
1 'polypeptide(L)'
;MGVVKSPSLEVFKQRLDKSISAMVNMAFGHSSDSLISGIFSNLIDSMVLPATASRARLCERRAARRGQSLGHIQPPQPGPCRPRPQHRRAAPAAPPPCWAPLPRSGGARPARPPPVASAAGQEAPAPSRARPFPGGSAAMAGGDSQVVAGEEKKADCGKKKMKEGAGDGGRSELNPWPAFINERLEMYNKLKAEHDALLAERAANDSKTIKVTLPDGKQVDAESWKTTPYQIACGISQGLADNTVIAKVNKVVWDLDRPLEEDCSLELLKFEDEEAQAVYWHSSAHIMGEAMERIYGGCLCYGPPIENGFYYDMFLEEGGVSSNDFSALETLCKKIMKEKQAFERLEVKKETLLEMFKYNKFKCRILNEKVNTPTTTVYRCGPLIDLCRGPHVRHTGKIKTIKIHKNSSTYWEGKADMESLQRIYGISFPDTKMLKEWEKFQEEAKSRDHRKIGRDQELFFFHELSPGSCFFLPKGAYIYNTLIEFIRSEYRKRGFQEVVTPNVFNSKLWMTSGHWQHYSDNMFSFEVEKEIFALKPMNCPGHCLMFDHRPRSWRELPLRLADFGVLHRNELSGALTGLTRVRRFQQDDAHIFCAMEQIEEEIKSCLGFLRTVYDVFGFSFKLNLSTRPEKYLGDIEVWNQAEKQLENSLNAFGEKWELNPGDGAFYGPKIDIQIKDAIGRYHQCATIQLDFQLPVRFNLTFVSHDGNDKTRPVIIHRAILGSVERMIAILTENYGGKWPLWLSPQQVMVVPVGPACDEYAQKVRQHFHDAGFMADVDVDPGCTLNKKIRNAQIAQYNFILVVGEKEKASGTVNIRTRDNKVHGERTIADTVERLLQLKCSRSRQAEEEF
;
A
#
# COMPACT_ATOMS: atom_id res chain seq x y z
N MET A 1 57.10 48.30 8.45
CA MET A 1 56.71 48.23 9.88
C MET A 1 56.37 46.79 10.22
N GLY A 2 57.00 46.25 11.26
CA GLY A 2 56.42 45.25 12.19
C GLY A 2 56.03 43.86 11.68
N VAL A 3 56.83 42.86 12.06
CA VAL A 3 56.55 41.42 12.05
C VAL A 3 55.61 41.04 13.22
N VAL A 4 54.62 40.16 12.98
CA VAL A 4 54.19 39.13 13.96
C VAL A 4 53.84 37.84 13.20
N LYS A 5 54.59 36.77 13.45
CA LYS A 5 54.25 35.37 13.12
C LYS A 5 53.58 34.72 14.33
N SER A 6 52.55 33.90 14.12
CA SER A 6 52.32 32.66 14.90
C SER A 6 51.33 31.71 14.17
N PRO A 7 51.34 30.39 14.47
CA PRO A 7 51.19 29.30 13.48
C PRO A 7 49.91 28.46 13.67
N SER A 8 49.43 27.74 12.63
CA SER A 8 48.49 26.62 12.90
C SER A 8 48.30 25.52 11.85
N LEU A 9 48.72 25.63 10.59
CA LEU A 9 48.43 24.55 9.62
C LEU A 9 49.30 23.28 9.79
N GLU A 10 50.54 23.45 10.25
CA GLU A 10 51.51 22.34 10.35
C GLU A 10 51.28 21.48 11.61
N VAL A 11 50.80 22.11 12.69
CA VAL A 11 50.38 21.44 13.92
C VAL A 11 49.06 20.66 13.70
N PHE A 12 48.19 21.15 12.80
CA PHE A 12 46.94 20.48 12.48
C PHE A 12 47.16 19.21 11.65
N LYS A 13 48.09 19.24 10.68
CA LYS A 13 48.50 18.04 9.93
C LYS A 13 49.15 16.98 10.82
N GLN A 14 50.05 17.37 11.73
CA GLN A 14 50.68 16.40 12.65
C GLN A 14 49.69 15.76 13.65
N ARG A 15 48.60 16.45 14.01
CA ARG A 15 47.53 15.87 14.85
C ARG A 15 46.63 14.91 14.08
N LEU A 16 46.34 15.22 12.81
CA LEU A 16 45.52 14.34 11.96
C LEU A 16 46.26 13.02 11.66
N ASP A 17 47.55 13.08 11.35
CA ASP A 17 48.36 11.89 11.06
C ASP A 17 48.54 10.99 12.30
N LYS A 18 48.68 11.58 13.49
CA LYS A 18 48.72 10.81 14.75
C LYS A 18 47.38 10.16 15.10
N SER A 19 46.26 10.80 14.80
CA SER A 19 44.92 10.21 15.01
C SER A 19 44.61 9.08 14.04
N ILE A 20 45.04 9.20 12.78
CA ILE A 20 44.88 8.15 11.77
C ILE A 20 45.77 6.95 12.09
N SER A 21 47.02 7.20 12.50
CA SER A 21 47.94 6.12 12.90
C SER A 21 47.52 5.40 14.18
N ALA A 22 46.86 6.10 15.12
CA ALA A 22 46.29 5.48 16.33
C ALA A 22 45.03 4.64 16.03
N MET A 23 44.18 5.07 15.09
CA MET A 23 43.01 4.31 14.66
C MET A 23 43.38 3.02 13.90
N VAL A 24 44.43 3.07 13.08
CA VAL A 24 44.93 1.88 12.34
C VAL A 24 45.56 0.85 13.29
N ASN A 25 46.31 1.30 14.30
CA ASN A 25 46.90 0.41 15.31
C ASN A 25 45.86 -0.19 16.29
N MET A 26 44.71 0.45 16.49
CA MET A 26 43.60 -0.13 17.27
C MET A 26 42.76 -1.14 16.47
N ALA A 27 42.75 -1.05 15.13
CA ALA A 27 41.94 -1.91 14.27
C ALA A 27 42.64 -3.23 13.88
N PHE A 28 43.97 -3.25 13.83
CA PHE A 28 44.75 -4.41 13.39
C PHE A 28 45.96 -4.61 14.30
N GLY A 29 45.83 -5.52 15.27
CA GLY A 29 46.90 -5.86 16.21
C GLY A 29 48.20 -6.32 15.51
N HIS A 30 49.34 -6.04 16.13
CA HIS A 30 50.67 -6.35 15.63
C HIS A 30 50.86 -7.83 15.25
N SER A 31 50.91 -8.13 13.95
CA SER A 31 51.85 -9.09 13.36
C SER A 31 51.76 -9.07 11.83
N SER A 32 52.92 -9.23 11.17
CA SER A 32 53.14 -9.48 9.74
C SER A 32 53.38 -8.31 8.77
N ASP A 33 54.35 -7.44 9.10
CA ASP A 33 55.08 -6.66 8.09
C ASP A 33 56.10 -7.56 7.37
N SER A 34 55.73 -8.08 6.19
CA SER A 34 56.69 -8.40 5.10
C SER A 34 56.06 -8.77 3.76
N LEU A 35 54.74 -8.89 3.63
CA LEU A 35 54.10 -9.29 2.36
C LEU A 35 53.30 -8.21 1.63
N ILE A 36 53.18 -6.99 2.19
CA ILE A 36 52.31 -5.94 1.64
C ILE A 36 53.10 -4.80 0.94
N SER A 37 54.43 -4.83 0.98
CA SER A 37 55.28 -3.84 0.30
C SER A 37 55.41 -4.06 -1.22
N GLY A 38 55.21 -5.30 -1.71
CA GLY A 38 55.41 -5.63 -3.13
C GLY A 38 54.23 -5.35 -4.06
N ILE A 39 53.03 -5.12 -3.53
CA ILE A 39 51.81 -5.04 -4.35
C ILE A 39 51.38 -3.58 -4.63
N PHE A 40 51.83 -2.62 -3.82
CA PHE A 40 51.45 -1.20 -3.97
C PHE A 40 52.31 -0.40 -4.96
N SER A 41 53.52 -0.85 -5.31
CA SER A 41 54.37 -0.12 -6.27
C SER A 41 53.92 -0.29 -7.73
N ASN A 42 53.19 -1.35 -8.09
CA ASN A 42 52.79 -1.59 -9.49
C ASN A 42 51.46 -0.94 -9.91
N LEU A 43 50.73 -0.30 -8.99
CA LEU A 43 49.44 0.34 -9.32
C LEU A 43 49.56 1.84 -9.61
N ILE A 44 50.63 2.49 -9.15
CA ILE A 44 50.81 3.95 -9.25
C ILE A 44 51.48 4.38 -10.57
N ASP A 45 52.18 3.47 -11.28
CA ASP A 45 52.81 3.77 -12.57
C ASP A 45 51.86 3.76 -13.79
N SER A 46 50.57 3.42 -13.62
CA SER A 46 49.61 3.37 -14.75
C SER A 46 48.72 4.62 -14.93
N MET A 47 48.83 5.62 -14.06
CA MET A 47 47.96 6.79 -14.11
C MET A 47 48.74 8.06 -13.76
N VAL A 48 49.34 8.77 -14.73
CA VAL A 48 49.58 10.23 -14.78
C VAL A 48 50.22 10.67 -16.14
N LEU A 49 49.43 11.42 -16.93
CA LEU A 49 49.73 12.42 -18.01
C LEU A 49 50.18 12.00 -19.44
N PRO A 50 49.94 12.85 -20.49
CA PRO A 50 48.77 13.67 -20.79
C PRO A 50 48.32 13.64 -22.28
N ALA A 51 47.09 14.10 -22.51
CA ALA A 51 46.58 14.50 -23.82
C ALA A 51 47.38 15.67 -24.40
N THR A 52 48.05 15.48 -25.55
CA THR A 52 48.34 16.49 -26.59
C THR A 52 49.01 15.82 -27.79
N ALA A 53 48.23 15.40 -28.80
CA ALA A 53 48.66 15.28 -30.21
C ALA A 53 47.55 14.64 -31.06
N SER A 54 46.51 15.40 -31.39
CA SER A 54 45.65 15.12 -32.54
C SER A 54 45.50 16.40 -33.35
N ARG A 55 46.47 16.65 -34.22
CA ARG A 55 46.38 17.68 -35.26
C ARG A 55 47.37 17.41 -36.38
N ALA A 56 47.09 16.42 -37.22
CA ALA A 56 47.55 16.39 -38.60
C ALA A 56 46.94 15.20 -39.35
N ARG A 57 46.51 15.49 -40.60
CA ARG A 57 46.05 14.61 -41.68
C ARG A 57 44.53 14.47 -41.83
N LEU A 58 43.92 15.54 -42.33
CA LEU A 58 42.89 15.41 -43.35
C LEU A 58 42.86 16.67 -44.23
N CYS A 59 43.59 16.64 -45.35
CA CYS A 59 43.36 17.47 -46.54
C CYS A 59 44.28 16.97 -47.66
N GLU A 60 43.72 16.36 -48.70
CA GLU A 60 43.63 16.95 -50.04
C GLU A 60 43.27 15.91 -51.11
N ARG A 61 42.52 16.39 -52.11
CA ARG A 61 42.17 15.82 -53.42
C ARG A 61 40.92 14.93 -53.44
N ARG A 62 39.88 15.23 -54.22
CA ARG A 62 39.70 16.27 -55.25
C ARG A 62 38.20 16.40 -55.53
N ALA A 63 37.70 17.62 -55.52
CA ALA A 63 36.47 17.98 -56.21
C ALA A 63 36.72 18.04 -57.72
N ALA A 64 35.77 17.54 -58.51
CA ALA A 64 35.53 18.00 -59.87
C ALA A 64 34.02 17.99 -60.12
N ARG A 65 33.40 19.14 -59.87
CA ARG A 65 32.10 19.52 -60.45
C ARG A 65 32.34 20.01 -61.88
N ARG A 66 31.62 19.45 -62.85
CA ARG A 66 31.00 20.10 -64.02
C ARG A 66 29.82 19.18 -64.37
N GLY A 67 28.54 19.55 -64.38
CA GLY A 67 27.94 20.80 -64.82
C GLY A 67 27.63 20.69 -66.31
N GLN A 68 26.46 20.15 -66.67
CA GLN A 68 25.60 20.62 -67.77
C GLN A 68 24.37 19.72 -67.99
N SER A 69 23.31 20.41 -68.41
CA SER A 69 21.94 20.05 -68.74
C SER A 69 21.76 19.26 -70.05
N LEU A 70 20.63 18.55 -70.15
CA LEU A 70 19.66 18.49 -71.29
C LEU A 70 19.16 17.06 -71.60
N GLY A 71 17.86 16.95 -71.88
CA GLY A 71 17.33 15.89 -72.74
C GLY A 71 16.09 15.15 -72.22
N HIS A 72 14.90 15.62 -72.63
CA HIS A 72 13.69 14.79 -72.76
C HIS A 72 13.95 13.57 -73.65
N ILE A 73 13.23 12.46 -73.41
CA ILE A 73 12.45 11.68 -74.40
C ILE A 73 11.66 10.57 -73.64
N GLN A 74 10.39 10.42 -74.02
CA GLN A 74 9.40 9.42 -73.57
C GLN A 74 9.12 8.44 -74.75
N PRO A 75 8.19 7.47 -74.63
CA PRO A 75 8.26 6.07 -74.19
C PRO A 75 8.18 5.05 -75.36
N PRO A 76 7.86 3.76 -75.11
CA PRO A 76 6.72 3.18 -75.86
C PRO A 76 5.75 2.29 -75.05
N GLN A 77 4.54 2.17 -75.62
CA GLN A 77 3.35 1.32 -75.37
C GLN A 77 2.94 0.75 -76.77
N PRO A 78 1.85 -0.05 -77.03
CA PRO A 78 0.96 -0.91 -76.22
C PRO A 78 0.53 -2.29 -76.85
N GLY A 79 -0.20 -3.13 -76.05
CA GLY A 79 -1.41 -3.93 -76.44
C GLY A 79 -1.27 -5.44 -76.84
N PRO A 80 -2.35 -6.29 -76.86
CA PRO A 80 -3.78 -6.08 -76.54
C PRO A 80 -4.49 -7.19 -75.67
N CYS A 81 -5.85 -7.24 -75.70
CA CYS A 81 -6.83 -7.66 -74.67
C CYS A 81 -7.54 -9.06 -74.74
N ARG A 82 -8.16 -9.45 -73.59
CA ARG A 82 -9.42 -10.25 -73.29
C ARG A 82 -9.43 -11.81 -73.39
N PRO A 83 -10.37 -12.58 -72.74
CA PRO A 83 -11.50 -12.27 -71.80
C PRO A 83 -11.63 -13.12 -70.48
N ARG A 84 -12.66 -12.80 -69.66
CA ARG A 84 -13.24 -13.41 -68.40
C ARG A 84 -13.88 -14.83 -68.61
N PRO A 85 -14.35 -15.65 -67.60
CA PRO A 85 -15.11 -15.27 -66.37
C PRO A 85 -15.13 -16.17 -65.08
N GLN A 86 -15.72 -15.59 -64.02
CA GLN A 86 -16.65 -16.15 -62.98
C GLN A 86 -16.26 -17.21 -61.91
N HIS A 87 -16.59 -16.82 -60.66
CA HIS A 87 -17.12 -17.57 -59.49
C HIS A 87 -16.44 -18.86 -59.00
N ARG A 88 -15.98 -18.86 -57.74
CA ARG A 88 -16.68 -19.51 -56.59
C ARG A 88 -15.96 -19.31 -55.25
N ARG A 89 -16.77 -19.21 -54.19
CA ARG A 89 -16.44 -19.19 -52.76
C ARG A 89 -15.80 -20.51 -52.31
N ALA A 90 -14.88 -20.45 -51.34
CA ALA A 90 -14.82 -21.38 -50.20
C ALA A 90 -13.96 -20.79 -49.07
N ALA A 91 -14.46 -20.94 -47.84
CA ALA A 91 -13.91 -20.49 -46.57
C ALA A 91 -12.79 -21.44 -46.04
N PRO A 92 -12.12 -21.12 -44.91
CA PRO A 92 -10.76 -21.56 -44.62
C PRO A 92 -10.69 -22.88 -43.85
N ALA A 93 -9.59 -23.62 -44.05
CA ALA A 93 -9.16 -24.71 -43.18
C ALA A 93 -8.08 -24.20 -42.20
N ALA A 94 -8.22 -24.60 -40.94
CA ALA A 94 -7.37 -24.29 -39.81
C ALA A 94 -5.93 -24.85 -39.95
N PRO A 95 -4.94 -24.29 -39.23
CA PRO A 95 -3.54 -24.72 -39.27
C PRO A 95 -3.27 -25.94 -38.37
N PRO A 96 -2.23 -26.76 -38.67
CA PRO A 96 -1.83 -27.90 -37.85
C PRO A 96 -0.90 -27.50 -36.69
N PRO A 97 -0.83 -28.30 -35.60
CA PRO A 97 -0.03 -28.00 -34.41
C PRO A 97 1.40 -28.53 -34.52
N CYS A 98 2.34 -27.82 -33.88
CA CYS A 98 3.76 -28.18 -33.85
C CYS A 98 4.18 -28.99 -32.61
N TRP A 99 4.64 -30.22 -32.89
CA TRP A 99 5.83 -30.93 -32.40
C TRP A 99 6.11 -31.10 -30.90
N ALA A 100 6.00 -32.37 -30.47
CA ALA A 100 6.76 -32.99 -29.37
C ALA A 100 8.00 -33.73 -29.94
N PRO A 101 9.08 -33.99 -29.15
CA PRO A 101 10.17 -34.85 -29.57
C PRO A 101 10.23 -36.19 -28.79
N LEU A 102 10.57 -37.27 -29.50
CA LEU A 102 10.97 -38.58 -28.95
C LEU A 102 12.11 -39.19 -29.82
N PRO A 103 12.82 -40.24 -29.37
CA PRO A 103 14.29 -40.25 -29.31
C PRO A 103 14.96 -41.25 -30.27
N ARG A 104 16.31 -41.27 -30.32
CA ARG A 104 17.09 -42.42 -30.81
C ARG A 104 18.39 -42.65 -30.02
N SER A 105 18.69 -43.94 -29.91
CA SER A 105 19.75 -44.67 -29.21
C SER A 105 21.09 -44.76 -29.95
N GLY A 106 22.19 -44.98 -29.22
CA GLY A 106 23.44 -45.58 -29.71
C GLY A 106 24.60 -45.40 -28.72
N GLY A 107 25.10 -46.50 -28.13
CA GLY A 107 26.11 -46.48 -27.07
C GLY A 107 27.54 -46.82 -27.48
N ALA A 108 28.52 -46.45 -26.64
CA ALA A 108 29.81 -47.12 -26.44
C ALA A 108 30.44 -46.66 -25.09
N ARG A 109 31.29 -47.52 -24.52
CA ARG A 109 31.68 -47.66 -23.09
C ARG A 109 32.96 -46.87 -22.68
N PRO A 110 33.42 -46.92 -21.40
CA PRO A 110 33.95 -45.77 -20.65
C PRO A 110 35.49 -45.71 -20.52
N ALA A 111 36.02 -44.55 -20.15
CA ALA A 111 37.40 -44.35 -19.72
C ALA A 111 37.48 -44.03 -18.20
N ARG A 112 38.41 -44.69 -17.52
CA ARG A 112 38.76 -44.58 -16.09
C ARG A 112 39.75 -43.42 -15.81
N PRO A 113 39.89 -42.98 -14.53
CA PRO A 113 40.70 -41.84 -14.12
C PRO A 113 42.13 -42.24 -13.67
N PRO A 114 43.03 -41.27 -13.43
CA PRO A 114 44.27 -41.50 -12.66
C PRO A 114 44.36 -40.53 -11.44
N PRO A 115 45.37 -40.64 -10.55
CA PRO A 115 45.27 -41.45 -9.33
C PRO A 115 45.55 -40.66 -8.03
N VAL A 116 45.30 -41.34 -6.90
CA VAL A 116 45.59 -40.93 -5.52
C VAL A 116 47.08 -41.12 -5.19
N ALA A 117 47.66 -40.21 -4.40
CA ALA A 117 48.88 -40.46 -3.61
C ALA A 117 48.64 -40.10 -2.14
N SER A 118 49.03 -41.04 -1.28
CA SER A 118 48.87 -41.10 0.18
C SER A 118 50.06 -40.50 0.94
N ALA A 119 49.82 -39.99 2.16
CA ALA A 119 50.78 -40.14 3.26
C ALA A 119 50.04 -40.12 4.61
N ALA A 120 50.44 -41.04 5.48
CA ALA A 120 49.89 -41.36 6.80
C ALA A 120 50.52 -40.53 7.93
N GLY A 121 49.89 -40.51 9.11
CA GLY A 121 50.51 -40.06 10.37
C GLY A 121 49.50 -39.85 11.49
N GLN A 122 49.71 -40.55 12.61
CA GLN A 122 48.83 -40.76 13.77
C GLN A 122 48.78 -39.59 14.79
N GLU A 123 47.88 -39.77 15.77
CA GLU A 123 47.90 -39.32 17.19
C GLU A 123 46.95 -38.19 17.65
N ALA A 124 46.08 -38.58 18.61
CA ALA A 124 45.34 -37.75 19.58
C ALA A 124 46.28 -37.38 20.77
N PRO A 125 45.92 -36.60 21.83
CA PRO A 125 44.61 -36.07 22.24
C PRO A 125 44.59 -34.55 22.66
N ALA A 126 43.41 -34.09 23.10
CA ALA A 126 43.04 -32.72 23.54
C ALA A 126 43.82 -32.19 24.78
N PRO A 127 43.70 -30.89 25.19
CA PRO A 127 42.55 -30.49 26.05
C PRO A 127 42.08 -29.00 26.03
N SER A 128 40.78 -28.82 26.39
CA SER A 128 40.18 -27.77 27.28
C SER A 128 40.19 -26.28 26.85
N ARG A 129 39.28 -25.36 27.21
CA ARG A 129 38.03 -25.20 28.02
C ARG A 129 37.51 -23.77 27.64
N ALA A 130 36.27 -23.30 27.76
CA ALA A 130 35.37 -23.35 28.92
C ALA A 130 33.91 -22.90 28.58
N ARG A 131 32.96 -23.76 28.98
CA ARG A 131 31.72 -23.54 29.77
C ARG A 131 30.70 -22.42 29.43
N PRO A 132 29.42 -22.82 29.39
CA PRO A 132 28.33 -22.19 30.15
C PRO A 132 27.81 -23.11 31.28
N PHE A 133 26.82 -22.62 32.05
CA PHE A 133 26.04 -23.25 33.16
C PHE A 133 26.58 -23.05 34.58
N PRO A 134 25.71 -22.98 35.63
CA PRO A 134 24.50 -23.81 35.87
C PRO A 134 23.26 -23.07 36.43
N GLY A 135 22.06 -23.63 36.59
CA GLY A 135 21.55 -25.02 36.48
C GLY A 135 20.69 -25.41 37.71
N GLY A 136 19.68 -26.29 37.51
CA GLY A 136 18.94 -27.07 38.53
C GLY A 136 17.44 -26.70 38.65
N SER A 137 16.42 -27.47 38.22
CA SER A 137 16.06 -28.91 38.35
C SER A 137 15.72 -29.31 39.80
N ALA A 138 14.70 -30.08 40.20
CA ALA A 138 13.68 -30.91 39.54
C ALA A 138 12.52 -31.23 40.53
N ALA A 139 11.50 -31.92 40.01
CA ALA A 139 10.23 -32.34 40.61
C ALA A 139 10.28 -33.43 41.72
N MET A 140 9.14 -33.61 42.41
CA MET A 140 8.68 -34.88 43.01
C MET A 140 7.13 -34.86 43.13
N ALA A 141 6.53 -36.04 43.08
CA ALA A 141 5.11 -36.33 42.84
C ALA A 141 4.30 -36.77 44.08
N GLY A 142 2.96 -36.77 43.96
CA GLY A 142 2.08 -37.82 44.52
C GLY A 142 1.05 -37.43 45.61
N GLY A 143 -0.24 -37.71 45.34
CA GLY A 143 -1.13 -38.43 46.29
C GLY A 143 -2.25 -37.68 47.04
N ASP A 144 -3.47 -37.81 46.51
CA ASP A 144 -4.75 -38.17 47.15
C ASP A 144 -5.48 -37.35 48.27
N SER A 145 -6.76 -37.10 47.94
CA SER A 145 -7.98 -37.39 48.73
C SER A 145 -8.62 -36.40 49.73
N GLN A 146 -9.86 -36.06 49.36
CA GLN A 146 -11.11 -35.92 50.14
C GLN A 146 -11.42 -34.71 51.04
N VAL A 147 -12.46 -33.98 50.60
CA VAL A 147 -13.74 -33.65 51.28
C VAL A 147 -13.75 -33.42 52.81
N VAL A 148 -14.26 -32.27 53.25
CA VAL A 148 -15.44 -32.10 54.16
C VAL A 148 -15.66 -30.60 54.44
N ALA A 149 -16.92 -30.18 54.34
CA ALA A 149 -17.45 -28.89 54.77
C ALA A 149 -17.97 -28.96 56.22
N GLY A 150 -17.91 -27.86 56.99
CA GLY A 150 -18.59 -27.78 58.29
C GLY A 150 -18.18 -26.62 59.22
N GLU A 151 -19.03 -25.60 59.24
CA GLU A 151 -19.50 -24.76 60.38
C GLU A 151 -18.63 -23.73 61.15
N GLU A 152 -19.12 -22.48 61.01
CA GLU A 152 -19.28 -21.29 61.87
C GLU A 152 -18.52 -20.98 63.19
N LYS A 153 -18.02 -19.71 63.21
CA LYS A 153 -18.07 -18.63 64.24
C LYS A 153 -17.21 -18.70 65.53
N LYS A 154 -16.20 -17.80 65.65
CA LYS A 154 -16.21 -16.56 66.50
C LYS A 154 -14.87 -15.77 66.43
N ALA A 155 -14.95 -14.49 66.80
CA ALA A 155 -13.96 -13.38 66.82
C ALA A 155 -12.58 -13.74 67.43
N ASP A 156 -11.45 -13.06 67.16
CA ASP A 156 -11.16 -11.62 67.26
C ASP A 156 -9.76 -11.27 66.66
N CYS A 157 -9.59 -10.00 66.30
CA CYS A 157 -8.39 -9.16 66.09
C CYS A 157 -7.01 -9.76 65.70
N GLY A 158 -6.46 -9.32 64.56
CA GLY A 158 -5.03 -9.49 64.24
C GLY A 158 -4.59 -8.99 62.86
N LYS A 159 -4.02 -7.77 62.81
CA LYS A 159 -3.22 -7.13 61.75
C LYS A 159 -2.89 -7.98 60.50
N LYS A 160 -3.46 -7.62 59.34
CA LYS A 160 -3.02 -8.12 58.02
C LYS A 160 -1.98 -7.16 57.40
N LYS A 161 -0.77 -7.68 57.23
CA LYS A 161 0.26 -7.19 56.30
C LYS A 161 -0.32 -7.06 54.90
N MET A 162 -0.13 -5.89 54.29
CA MET A 162 -0.29 -5.68 52.85
C MET A 162 0.58 -6.69 52.09
N LYS A 163 -0.04 -7.43 51.18
CA LYS A 163 0.63 -8.25 50.17
C LYS A 163 0.53 -7.45 48.88
N GLU A 164 1.66 -6.91 48.44
CA GLU A 164 1.82 -6.16 47.19
C GLU A 164 1.29 -6.99 46.02
N GLY A 165 0.28 -6.46 45.35
CA GLY A 165 -0.21 -6.95 44.06
C GLY A 165 0.62 -6.31 42.94
N ALA A 166 0.98 -7.14 41.96
CA ALA A 166 1.68 -6.73 40.74
C ALA A 166 1.01 -5.52 40.07
N GLY A 167 1.82 -4.50 39.75
CA GLY A 167 1.38 -3.18 39.32
C GLY A 167 0.71 -3.15 37.94
N ASP A 168 -0.42 -2.45 37.87
CA ASP A 168 -1.04 -1.93 36.65
C ASP A 168 -0.26 -0.66 36.24
N GLY A 169 0.51 -0.75 35.16
CA GLY A 169 1.47 0.29 34.74
C GLY A 169 0.88 1.39 33.85
N GLY A 170 -0.43 1.67 33.93
CA GLY A 170 -1.10 2.71 33.13
C GLY A 170 -1.19 4.06 33.86
N ARG A 171 -1.21 5.17 33.11
CA ARG A 171 -1.47 6.52 33.68
C ARG A 171 -2.90 6.62 34.23
N SER A 172 -3.06 7.27 35.39
CA SER A 172 -4.35 7.52 36.03
C SER A 172 -4.91 8.93 35.71
N GLU A 173 -6.20 9.14 35.94
CA GLU A 173 -6.86 10.45 35.85
C GLU A 173 -6.15 11.47 36.77
N LEU A 174 -5.92 12.70 36.27
CA LEU A 174 -5.32 13.79 37.03
C LEU A 174 -6.27 14.23 38.15
N ASN A 175 -5.73 14.45 39.34
CA ASN A 175 -6.47 15.03 40.45
C ASN A 175 -5.54 15.96 41.26
N PRO A 176 -5.76 17.29 41.24
CA PRO A 176 -6.87 18.00 40.60
C PRO A 176 -6.76 18.02 39.06
N TRP A 177 -7.89 18.29 38.39
CA TRP A 177 -7.89 18.56 36.94
C TRP A 177 -7.13 19.86 36.62
N PRO A 178 -6.63 20.02 35.37
CA PRO A 178 -6.02 21.26 34.93
C PRO A 178 -6.93 22.48 35.13
N ALA A 179 -6.36 23.59 35.62
CA ALA A 179 -7.11 24.80 35.96
C ALA A 179 -7.93 25.37 34.78
N PHE A 180 -7.41 25.25 33.55
CA PHE A 180 -8.07 25.75 32.35
C PHE A 180 -9.47 25.15 32.12
N ILE A 181 -9.75 23.93 32.63
CA ILE A 181 -11.06 23.28 32.47
C ILE A 181 -12.14 24.09 33.19
N ASN A 182 -11.87 24.49 34.44
CA ASN A 182 -12.82 25.25 35.25
C ASN A 182 -13.01 26.68 34.71
N GLU A 183 -11.92 27.37 34.34
CA GLU A 183 -11.97 28.72 33.77
C GLU A 183 -12.82 28.77 32.48
N ARG A 184 -12.64 27.77 31.61
CA ARG A 184 -13.39 27.63 30.36
C ARG A 184 -14.88 27.38 30.62
N LEU A 185 -15.21 26.57 31.62
CA LEU A 185 -16.59 26.27 32.00
C LEU A 185 -17.32 27.48 32.57
N GLU A 186 -16.67 28.28 33.42
CA GLU A 186 -17.24 29.52 33.95
C GLU A 186 -17.60 30.50 32.82
N MET A 187 -16.67 30.68 31.87
CA MET A 187 -16.91 31.53 30.69
C MET A 187 -18.05 30.99 29.82
N TYR A 188 -18.07 29.68 29.57
CA TYR A 188 -19.13 29.06 28.77
C TYR A 188 -20.50 29.19 29.42
N ASN A 189 -20.61 28.96 30.73
CA ASN A 189 -21.89 29.08 31.44
C ASN A 189 -22.48 30.49 31.34
N LYS A 190 -21.64 31.53 31.41
CA LYS A 190 -22.06 32.91 31.20
C LYS A 190 -22.59 33.13 29.77
N LEU A 191 -21.83 32.71 28.76
CA LEU A 191 -22.22 32.87 27.35
C LEU A 191 -23.47 32.06 27.00
N LYS A 192 -23.63 30.86 27.59
CA LYS A 192 -24.80 30.01 27.39
C LYS A 192 -26.06 30.65 27.97
N ALA A 193 -25.97 31.24 29.16
CA ALA A 193 -27.11 31.96 29.75
C ALA A 193 -27.55 33.15 28.88
N GLU A 194 -26.59 33.92 28.35
CA GLU A 194 -26.87 35.02 27.41
C GLU A 194 -27.53 34.50 26.12
N HIS A 195 -27.02 33.40 25.55
CA HIS A 195 -27.56 32.81 24.34
C HIS A 195 -28.96 32.21 24.52
N ASP A 196 -29.21 31.52 25.63
CA ASP A 196 -30.52 30.94 25.93
C ASP A 196 -31.59 32.01 26.12
N ALA A 197 -31.22 33.14 26.73
CA ALA A 197 -32.12 34.29 26.83
C ALA A 197 -32.48 34.85 25.43
N LEU A 198 -31.51 34.99 24.54
CA LEU A 198 -31.74 35.43 23.16
C LEU A 198 -32.58 34.45 22.34
N LEU A 199 -32.35 33.15 22.48
CA LEU A 199 -33.16 32.13 21.82
C LEU A 199 -34.59 32.10 22.35
N ALA A 200 -34.79 32.25 23.67
CA ALA A 200 -36.11 32.33 24.27
C ALA A 200 -36.88 33.57 23.80
N GLU A 201 -36.19 34.71 23.66
CA GLU A 201 -36.76 35.94 23.11
C GLU A 201 -37.20 35.75 21.64
N ARG A 202 -36.33 35.18 20.80
CA ARG A 202 -36.67 34.87 19.39
C ARG A 202 -37.82 33.87 19.28
N ALA A 203 -37.82 32.83 20.11
CA ALA A 203 -38.90 31.86 20.15
C ALA A 203 -40.23 32.48 20.61
N ALA A 204 -40.20 33.52 21.43
CA ALA A 204 -41.41 34.24 21.86
C ALA A 204 -41.91 35.24 20.79
N ASN A 205 -40.99 35.94 20.13
CA ASN A 205 -41.32 37.09 19.27
C ASN A 205 -41.39 36.76 17.77
N ASP A 206 -40.60 35.79 17.31
CA ASP A 206 -40.38 35.49 15.90
C ASP A 206 -40.89 34.10 15.46
N SER A 207 -41.47 33.31 16.38
CA SER A 207 -41.99 31.97 16.05
C SER A 207 -43.16 32.05 15.08
N LYS A 208 -43.08 31.30 13.97
CA LYS A 208 -44.11 31.21 12.94
C LYS A 208 -44.43 29.74 12.69
N THR A 209 -45.64 29.46 12.22
CA THR A 209 -45.98 28.11 11.75
C THR A 209 -45.18 27.80 10.50
N ILE A 210 -44.47 26.67 10.52
CA ILE A 210 -43.64 26.16 9.42
C ILE A 210 -44.10 24.75 9.03
N LYS A 211 -43.87 24.38 7.77
CA LYS A 211 -44.18 23.06 7.22
C LYS A 211 -42.91 22.23 7.09
N VAL A 212 -42.89 21.08 7.75
CA VAL A 212 -41.81 20.10 7.67
C VAL A 212 -42.23 18.93 6.79
N THR A 213 -41.52 18.73 5.69
CA THR A 213 -41.81 17.63 4.75
C THR A 213 -40.93 16.42 5.06
N LEU A 214 -41.54 15.29 5.34
CA LEU A 214 -40.88 14.00 5.60
C LEU A 214 -40.58 13.24 4.28
N PRO A 215 -39.73 12.19 4.29
CA PRO A 215 -39.34 11.48 3.08
C PRO A 215 -40.48 10.76 2.35
N ASP A 216 -41.55 10.42 3.08
CA ASP A 216 -42.79 9.82 2.55
C ASP A 216 -43.73 10.86 1.89
N GLY A 217 -43.33 12.13 1.85
CA GLY A 217 -44.13 13.26 1.35
C GLY A 217 -45.13 13.80 2.36
N LYS A 218 -45.20 13.24 3.58
CA LYS A 218 -46.09 13.74 4.63
C LYS A 218 -45.58 15.08 5.14
N GLN A 219 -46.51 16.04 5.30
CA GLN A 219 -46.21 17.32 5.93
C GLN A 219 -46.64 17.31 7.39
N VAL A 220 -45.76 17.82 8.26
CA VAL A 220 -46.00 18.01 9.68
C VAL A 220 -45.92 19.51 9.96
N ASP A 221 -46.96 20.06 10.59
CA ASP A 221 -46.95 21.44 11.04
C ASP A 221 -46.06 21.57 12.30
N ALA A 222 -45.20 22.58 12.30
CA ALA A 222 -44.23 22.85 13.37
C ALA A 222 -44.15 24.37 13.64
N GLU A 223 -43.51 24.77 14.73
CA GLU A 223 -43.26 26.17 15.06
C GLU A 223 -41.77 26.49 14.93
N SER A 224 -41.42 27.53 14.16
CA SER A 224 -40.03 27.97 14.04
C SER A 224 -39.46 28.40 15.39
N TRP A 225 -38.16 28.18 15.58
CA TRP A 225 -37.40 28.45 16.80
C TRP A 225 -37.83 27.66 18.05
N LYS A 226 -38.84 26.79 17.95
CA LYS A 226 -39.31 25.94 19.06
C LYS A 226 -39.28 24.46 18.72
N THR A 227 -39.81 24.06 17.56
CA THR A 227 -39.89 22.66 17.19
C THR A 227 -38.52 22.14 16.75
N THR A 228 -38.09 21.02 17.33
CA THR A 228 -36.82 20.36 16.98
C THR A 228 -37.06 19.08 16.17
N PRO A 229 -36.07 18.62 15.37
CA PRO A 229 -36.16 17.31 14.72
C PRO A 229 -36.43 16.16 15.69
N TYR A 230 -35.89 16.23 16.92
CA TYR A 230 -36.15 15.22 17.95
C TYR A 230 -37.63 15.17 18.36
N GLN A 231 -38.28 16.32 18.54
CA GLN A 231 -39.70 16.38 18.89
C GLN A 231 -40.58 15.80 17.78
N ILE A 232 -40.25 16.06 16.52
CA ILE A 232 -40.94 15.47 15.37
C ILE A 232 -40.73 13.95 15.36
N ALA A 233 -39.51 13.47 15.60
CA ALA A 233 -39.21 12.04 15.69
C ALA A 233 -40.02 11.36 16.82
N CYS A 234 -40.12 11.98 18.00
CA CYS A 234 -40.95 11.50 19.12
C CYS A 234 -42.43 11.44 18.76
N GLY A 235 -42.93 12.43 18.00
CA GLY A 235 -44.30 12.47 17.50
C GLY A 235 -44.63 11.34 16.52
N ILE A 236 -43.63 10.78 15.82
CA ILE A 236 -43.78 9.59 14.97
C ILE A 236 -43.74 8.33 15.82
N SER A 237 -42.64 8.10 16.56
CA SER A 237 -42.54 7.04 17.57
C SER A 237 -41.30 7.23 18.45
N GLN A 238 -41.41 6.83 19.72
CA GLN A 238 -40.27 6.89 20.65
C GLN A 238 -39.09 6.02 20.18
N GLY A 239 -39.37 4.85 19.61
CA GLY A 239 -38.34 3.95 19.09
C GLY A 239 -37.56 4.55 17.90
N LEU A 240 -38.21 5.35 17.05
CA LEU A 240 -37.53 6.08 15.98
C LEU A 240 -36.63 7.18 16.57
N ALA A 241 -37.16 7.99 17.49
CA ALA A 241 -36.40 9.06 18.15
C ALA A 241 -35.17 8.54 18.91
N ASP A 242 -35.29 7.35 19.51
CA ASP A 242 -34.20 6.74 20.26
C ASP A 242 -33.11 6.14 19.34
N ASN A 243 -33.48 5.63 18.17
CA ASN A 243 -32.53 5.09 17.20
C ASN A 243 -31.94 6.14 16.24
N THR A 244 -32.55 7.31 16.14
CA THR A 244 -32.05 8.40 15.29
C THR A 244 -30.76 8.97 15.89
N VAL A 245 -29.73 9.08 15.05
CA VAL A 245 -28.42 9.63 15.42
C VAL A 245 -28.40 11.14 15.16
N ILE A 246 -28.83 11.54 13.96
CA ILE A 246 -28.81 12.92 13.51
C ILE A 246 -29.97 13.20 12.54
N ALA A 247 -30.29 14.47 12.30
CA ALA A 247 -31.24 14.88 11.27
C ALA A 247 -30.53 15.48 10.06
N LYS A 248 -31.22 15.47 8.92
CA LYS A 248 -30.84 16.20 7.70
C LYS A 248 -31.97 17.16 7.34
N VAL A 249 -31.68 18.45 7.40
CA VAL A 249 -32.61 19.55 7.14
C VAL A 249 -32.18 20.24 5.85
N ASN A 250 -33.04 20.24 4.82
CA ASN A 250 -32.73 20.79 3.49
C ASN A 250 -31.40 20.26 2.92
N LYS A 251 -31.18 18.95 3.06
CA LYS A 251 -29.95 18.24 2.65
C LYS A 251 -28.68 18.57 3.47
N VAL A 252 -28.79 19.34 4.56
CA VAL A 252 -27.67 19.68 5.45
C VAL A 252 -27.84 18.94 6.79
N VAL A 253 -26.77 18.34 7.30
CA VAL A 253 -26.77 17.66 8.61
C VAL A 253 -27.06 18.65 9.75
N TRP A 254 -27.91 18.26 10.70
CA TRP A 254 -28.52 19.14 11.69
C TRP A 254 -28.70 18.44 13.04
N ASP A 255 -28.30 19.10 14.13
CA ASP A 255 -28.45 18.58 15.49
C ASP A 255 -29.92 18.30 15.83
N LEU A 256 -30.20 17.15 16.46
CA LEU A 256 -31.57 16.74 16.79
C LEU A 256 -32.29 17.70 17.75
N ASP A 257 -31.54 18.40 18.60
CA ASP A 257 -32.05 19.38 19.56
C ASP A 257 -32.01 20.83 19.04
N ARG A 258 -31.47 21.06 17.84
CA ARG A 258 -31.44 22.40 17.25
C ARG A 258 -32.83 22.73 16.67
N PRO A 259 -33.48 23.83 17.09
CA PRO A 259 -34.78 24.22 16.54
C PRO A 259 -34.75 24.44 15.03
N LEU A 260 -35.87 24.16 14.37
CA LEU A 260 -36.08 24.45 12.96
C LEU A 260 -36.39 25.93 12.78
N GLU A 261 -35.82 26.56 11.76
CA GLU A 261 -35.89 28.01 11.56
C GLU A 261 -36.94 28.39 10.50
N GLU A 262 -37.14 27.55 9.49
CA GLU A 262 -37.98 27.81 8.31
C GLU A 262 -38.61 26.50 7.79
N ASP A 263 -39.48 26.61 6.77
CA ASP A 263 -39.99 25.45 6.03
C ASP A 263 -38.85 24.59 5.49
N CYS A 264 -38.91 23.28 5.72
CA CYS A 264 -37.80 22.41 5.39
C CYS A 264 -38.21 20.97 5.06
N SER A 265 -37.35 20.29 4.29
CA SER A 265 -37.36 18.82 4.20
C SER A 265 -36.56 18.22 5.36
N LEU A 266 -37.14 17.27 6.08
CA LEU A 266 -36.50 16.59 7.21
C LEU A 266 -36.32 15.10 6.92
N GLU A 267 -35.09 14.63 7.00
CA GLU A 267 -34.74 13.20 7.00
C GLU A 267 -34.10 12.84 8.34
N LEU A 268 -34.51 11.72 8.93
CA LEU A 268 -33.98 11.22 10.20
C LEU A 268 -33.00 10.09 9.91
N LEU A 269 -31.71 10.32 10.19
CA LEU A 269 -30.64 9.41 9.85
C LEU A 269 -30.31 8.50 11.05
N LYS A 270 -30.09 7.22 10.75
CA LYS A 270 -29.72 6.18 11.71
C LYS A 270 -28.25 5.81 11.52
N PHE A 271 -27.72 4.94 12.38
CA PHE A 271 -26.30 4.57 12.34
C PHE A 271 -25.90 3.86 11.03
N GLU A 272 -26.83 3.34 10.25
CA GLU A 272 -26.56 2.71 8.96
C GLU A 272 -26.21 3.74 7.86
N ASP A 273 -26.56 5.01 8.04
CA ASP A 273 -26.30 6.08 7.08
C ASP A 273 -24.87 6.64 7.24
N GLU A 274 -24.12 6.81 6.15
CA GLU A 274 -22.71 7.25 6.19
C GLU A 274 -22.51 8.60 6.90
N GLU A 275 -23.38 9.57 6.63
CA GLU A 275 -23.34 10.90 7.28
C GLU A 275 -23.58 10.79 8.79
N ALA A 276 -24.46 9.88 9.22
CA ALA A 276 -24.73 9.65 10.63
C ALA A 276 -23.58 8.92 11.32
N GLN A 277 -22.90 7.97 10.65
CA GLN A 277 -21.69 7.34 11.18
C GLN A 277 -20.58 8.37 11.40
N ALA A 278 -20.37 9.28 10.44
CA ALA A 278 -19.39 10.35 10.58
C ALA A 278 -19.69 11.24 11.81
N VAL A 279 -20.94 11.69 11.99
CA VAL A 279 -21.35 12.47 13.16
C VAL A 279 -21.21 11.68 14.46
N TYR A 280 -21.59 10.41 14.44
CA TYR A 280 -21.49 9.51 15.59
C TYR A 280 -20.04 9.35 16.05
N TRP A 281 -19.12 9.06 15.13
CA TRP A 281 -17.69 8.94 15.44
C TRP A 281 -17.07 10.27 15.82
N HIS A 282 -17.54 11.38 15.26
CA HIS A 282 -17.11 12.71 15.66
C HIS A 282 -17.48 13.02 17.12
N SER A 283 -18.70 12.68 17.55
CA SER A 283 -19.09 12.73 18.97
C SER A 283 -18.24 11.82 19.86
N SER A 284 -17.89 10.62 19.40
CA SER A 284 -16.97 9.74 20.13
C SER A 284 -15.56 10.31 20.26
N ALA A 285 -15.10 11.06 19.26
CA ALA A 285 -13.85 11.81 19.33
C ALA A 285 -13.89 12.82 20.49
N HIS A 286 -14.99 13.55 20.68
CA HIS A 286 -15.12 14.47 21.82
C HIS A 286 -15.07 13.75 23.17
N ILE A 287 -15.70 12.58 23.30
CA ILE A 287 -15.57 11.75 24.52
C ILE A 287 -14.10 11.38 24.77
N MET A 288 -13.36 11.04 23.71
CA MET A 288 -11.92 10.78 23.79
C MET A 288 -11.13 12.02 24.21
N GLY A 289 -11.43 13.17 23.62
CA GLY A 289 -10.79 14.45 23.94
C GLY A 289 -10.95 14.82 25.42
N GLU A 290 -12.14 14.63 25.97
CA GLU A 290 -12.39 14.85 27.39
C GLU A 290 -11.56 13.91 28.27
N ALA A 291 -11.51 12.61 27.93
CA ALA A 291 -10.68 11.65 28.64
C ALA A 291 -9.19 12.00 28.55
N MET A 292 -8.74 12.52 27.41
CA MET A 292 -7.36 12.94 27.17
C MET A 292 -6.99 14.20 27.98
N GLU A 293 -7.85 15.22 28.04
CA GLU A 293 -7.62 16.40 28.91
C GLU A 293 -7.50 15.99 30.38
N ARG A 294 -8.35 15.06 30.84
CA ARG A 294 -8.37 14.61 32.24
C ARG A 294 -7.21 13.69 32.63
N ILE A 295 -6.66 12.88 31.72
CA ILE A 295 -5.55 11.95 32.01
C ILE A 295 -4.19 12.61 31.76
N TYR A 296 -4.07 13.40 30.69
CA TYR A 296 -2.78 13.90 30.24
C TYR A 296 -2.60 15.41 30.44
N GLY A 297 -3.69 16.17 30.57
CA GLY A 297 -3.63 17.63 30.65
C GLY A 297 -3.07 18.31 29.38
N GLY A 298 -3.00 17.58 28.27
CA GLY A 298 -2.42 18.07 27.02
C GLY A 298 -3.35 19.01 26.24
N CYS A 299 -2.76 19.72 25.28
CA CYS A 299 -3.50 20.62 24.40
C CYS A 299 -4.14 19.85 23.25
N LEU A 300 -5.47 19.72 23.27
CA LEU A 300 -6.24 19.12 22.18
C LEU A 300 -6.08 19.89 20.87
N CYS A 301 -5.96 19.15 19.77
CA CYS A 301 -5.75 19.69 18.42
C CYS A 301 -6.94 19.35 17.51
N TYR A 302 -6.82 18.32 16.66
CA TYR A 302 -7.84 17.88 15.70
C TYR A 302 -8.45 16.54 16.12
N GLY A 303 -9.78 16.42 16.01
CA GLY A 303 -10.51 15.18 16.31
C GLY A 303 -11.56 14.79 15.26
N PRO A 304 -11.18 14.58 13.98
CA PRO A 304 -12.15 14.28 12.94
C PRO A 304 -12.61 12.81 12.98
N PRO A 305 -13.81 12.52 12.47
CA PRO A 305 -14.17 11.16 12.09
C PRO A 305 -13.33 10.71 10.90
N ILE A 306 -13.13 9.40 10.79
CA ILE A 306 -12.49 8.73 9.65
C ILE A 306 -13.37 7.56 9.22
N GLU A 307 -13.06 6.98 8.06
CA GLU A 307 -13.69 5.73 7.65
C GLU A 307 -13.45 4.67 8.73
N ASN A 308 -14.53 4.09 9.27
CA ASN A 308 -14.50 3.12 10.36
C ASN A 308 -13.90 3.62 11.69
N GLY A 309 -14.14 4.88 12.07
CA GLY A 309 -13.83 5.34 13.43
C GLY A 309 -13.50 6.82 13.53
N PHE A 310 -12.59 7.17 14.42
CA PHE A 310 -12.11 8.53 14.63
C PHE A 310 -10.67 8.50 15.16
N TYR A 311 -10.02 9.66 15.12
CA TYR A 311 -8.82 9.88 15.92
C TYR A 311 -8.90 11.21 16.65
N TYR A 312 -8.03 11.38 17.64
CA TYR A 312 -7.85 12.66 18.31
C TYR A 312 -6.35 12.96 18.50
N ASP A 313 -5.94 14.15 18.05
CA ASP A 313 -4.59 14.67 18.20
C ASP A 313 -4.47 15.53 19.44
N MET A 314 -3.40 15.33 20.19
CA MET A 314 -3.07 16.11 21.38
C MET A 314 -1.58 16.40 21.42
N PHE A 315 -1.26 17.64 21.76
CA PHE A 315 0.10 18.04 22.08
C PHE A 315 0.39 17.80 23.56
N LEU A 316 1.51 17.14 23.82
CA LEU A 316 2.07 16.95 25.15
C LEU A 316 3.46 17.58 25.17
N GLU A 317 3.73 18.40 26.19
CA GLU A 317 5.05 18.98 26.39
C GLU A 317 6.08 17.91 26.76
N GLU A 318 5.69 16.96 27.62
CA GLU A 318 6.54 15.85 28.05
C GLU A 318 5.81 14.50 28.02
N GLY A 319 6.54 13.47 27.57
CA GLY A 319 6.04 12.11 27.46
C GLY A 319 5.23 11.83 26.19
N GLY A 320 4.58 10.67 26.17
CA GLY A 320 3.77 10.21 25.04
C GLY A 320 2.68 9.26 25.51
N VAL A 321 1.78 8.94 24.59
CA VAL A 321 0.71 7.95 24.82
C VAL A 321 1.28 6.55 24.59
N SER A 322 1.07 5.63 25.51
CA SER A 322 1.46 4.22 25.35
C SER A 322 0.22 3.32 25.21
N SER A 323 0.40 2.13 24.62
CA SER A 323 -0.66 1.11 24.58
C SER A 323 -1.12 0.65 25.97
N ASN A 324 -0.28 0.85 26.99
CA ASN A 324 -0.63 0.55 28.39
C ASN A 324 -1.69 1.53 28.95
N ASP A 325 -1.84 2.70 28.35
CA ASP A 325 -2.82 3.70 28.79
C ASP A 325 -4.23 3.43 28.23
N PHE A 326 -4.38 2.51 27.28
CA PHE A 326 -5.65 2.27 26.59
C PHE A 326 -6.75 1.80 27.55
N SER A 327 -6.41 0.97 28.55
CA SER A 327 -7.37 0.51 29.56
C SER A 327 -7.90 1.66 30.42
N ALA A 328 -7.03 2.58 30.82
CA ALA A 328 -7.38 3.76 31.61
C ALA A 328 -8.27 4.71 30.81
N LEU A 329 -7.88 5.03 29.57
CA LEU A 329 -8.67 5.86 28.66
C LEU A 329 -10.05 5.25 28.37
N GLU A 330 -10.13 3.96 28.05
CA GLU A 330 -11.41 3.28 27.80
C GLU A 330 -12.30 3.27 29.04
N THR A 331 -11.72 3.11 30.24
CA THR A 331 -12.47 3.14 31.50
C THR A 331 -13.06 4.51 31.75
N LEU A 332 -12.29 5.57 31.52
CA LEU A 332 -12.78 6.95 31.67
C LEU A 332 -13.82 7.30 30.60
N CYS A 333 -13.63 6.91 29.34
CA CYS A 333 -14.64 7.07 28.30
C CYS A 333 -15.96 6.38 28.68
N LYS A 334 -15.89 5.14 29.20
CA LYS A 334 -17.08 4.40 29.68
C LYS A 334 -17.77 5.12 30.84
N LYS A 335 -17.02 5.80 31.71
CA LYS A 335 -17.59 6.64 32.79
C LYS A 335 -18.35 7.83 32.18
N ILE A 336 -17.73 8.57 31.26
CA ILE A 336 -18.35 9.70 30.54
C ILE A 336 -19.62 9.28 29.77
N MET A 337 -19.61 8.12 29.12
CA MET A 337 -20.77 7.56 28.43
C MET A 337 -21.93 7.23 29.38
N LYS A 338 -21.63 6.76 30.59
CA LYS A 338 -22.65 6.47 31.64
C LYS A 338 -23.25 7.73 32.23
N GLU A 339 -22.50 8.83 32.28
CA GLU A 339 -22.98 10.13 32.75
C GLU A 339 -24.04 10.76 31.82
N LYS A 340 -24.15 10.31 30.57
CA LYS A 340 -25.10 10.82 29.56
C LYS A 340 -25.03 12.35 29.41
N GLN A 341 -23.83 12.89 29.40
CA GLN A 341 -23.61 14.33 29.22
C GLN A 341 -24.20 14.79 27.89
N ALA A 342 -24.94 15.92 27.90
CA ALA A 342 -25.53 16.49 26.70
C ALA A 342 -24.49 17.22 25.86
N PHE A 343 -24.65 17.16 24.54
CA PHE A 343 -23.88 18.01 23.63
C PHE A 343 -24.62 19.33 23.43
N GLU A 344 -24.01 20.42 23.88
CA GLU A 344 -24.59 21.75 23.82
C GLU A 344 -23.84 22.59 22.79
N ARG A 345 -24.57 23.08 21.77
CA ARG A 345 -24.04 23.95 20.73
C ARG A 345 -24.14 25.42 21.15
N LEU A 346 -23.11 26.19 20.87
CA LEU A 346 -23.11 27.64 21.06
C LEU A 346 -22.38 28.33 19.92
N GLU A 347 -22.91 29.46 19.43
CA GLU A 347 -22.22 30.32 18.47
C GLU A 347 -21.63 31.53 19.19
N VAL A 348 -20.31 31.72 19.07
CA VAL A 348 -19.54 32.67 19.87
C VAL A 348 -18.63 33.51 18.97
N LYS A 349 -18.37 34.75 19.37
CA LYS A 349 -17.43 35.65 18.70
C LYS A 349 -16.00 35.14 18.78
N LYS A 350 -15.23 35.34 17.71
CA LYS A 350 -13.84 34.91 17.60
C LYS A 350 -12.96 35.44 18.74
N GLU A 351 -13.14 36.70 19.15
CA GLU A 351 -12.34 37.35 20.19
C GLU A 351 -12.55 36.69 21.56
N THR A 352 -13.80 36.35 21.89
CA THR A 352 -14.14 35.66 23.14
C THR A 352 -13.54 34.25 23.16
N LEU A 353 -13.51 33.57 22.02
CA LEU A 353 -12.91 32.24 21.90
C LEU A 353 -11.38 32.26 22.00
N LEU A 354 -10.72 33.30 21.51
CA LEU A 354 -9.28 33.48 21.69
C LEU A 354 -8.91 33.63 23.17
N GLU A 355 -9.72 34.34 23.96
CA GLU A 355 -9.53 34.42 25.42
C GLU A 355 -9.84 33.08 26.10
N MET A 356 -10.93 32.42 25.71
CA MET A 356 -11.33 31.10 26.24
C MET A 356 -10.24 30.02 26.05
N PHE A 357 -9.60 30.01 24.88
CA PHE A 357 -8.60 29.01 24.51
C PHE A 357 -7.15 29.51 24.63
N LYS A 358 -6.89 30.60 25.36
CA LYS A 358 -5.55 31.19 25.49
C LYS A 358 -4.45 30.21 25.94
N TYR A 359 -4.82 29.20 26.72
CA TYR A 359 -3.92 28.13 27.18
C TYR A 359 -3.51 27.16 26.06
N ASN A 360 -4.31 27.04 24.99
CA ASN A 360 -4.12 26.10 23.90
C ASN A 360 -3.71 26.82 22.61
N LYS A 361 -2.39 26.91 22.39
CA LYS A 361 -1.80 27.54 21.20
C LYS A 361 -2.36 27.01 19.88
N PHE A 362 -2.76 25.74 19.81
CA PHE A 362 -3.26 25.12 18.58
C PHE A 362 -4.68 25.56 18.24
N LYS A 363 -5.56 25.66 19.24
CA LYS A 363 -6.92 26.19 19.05
C LYS A 363 -6.86 27.67 18.66
N CYS A 364 -5.97 28.46 19.26
CA CYS A 364 -5.73 29.84 18.84
C CYS A 364 -5.22 29.96 17.40
N ARG A 365 -4.29 29.09 16.97
CA ARG A 365 -3.85 29.02 15.56
C ARG A 365 -5.02 28.71 14.62
N ILE A 366 -5.85 27.71 14.95
CA ILE A 366 -7.04 27.35 14.15
C ILE A 366 -7.99 28.54 14.01
N LEU A 367 -8.27 29.26 15.10
CA LEU A 367 -9.12 30.45 15.08
C LEU A 367 -8.52 31.53 14.16
N ASN A 368 -7.21 31.79 14.26
CA ASN A 368 -6.58 32.85 13.47
C ASN A 368 -6.47 32.52 11.98
N GLU A 369 -6.14 31.27 11.63
CA GLU A 369 -5.82 30.87 10.26
C GLU A 369 -7.02 30.32 9.47
N LYS A 370 -7.99 29.67 10.13
CA LYS A 370 -9.07 28.92 9.46
C LYS A 370 -10.46 29.49 9.68
N VAL A 371 -10.64 30.37 10.66
CA VAL A 371 -11.92 31.05 10.92
C VAL A 371 -11.88 32.46 10.34
N ASN A 372 -12.49 32.60 9.17
CA ASN A 372 -12.61 33.87 8.45
C ASN A 372 -13.92 34.62 8.75
N THR A 373 -14.77 34.05 9.60
CA THR A 373 -16.06 34.62 10.02
C THR A 373 -15.94 35.32 11.39
N PRO A 374 -16.77 36.34 11.68
CA PRO A 374 -16.78 37.01 12.99
C PRO A 374 -17.16 36.10 14.16
N THR A 375 -18.01 35.10 13.89
CA THR A 375 -18.46 34.09 14.83
C THR A 375 -18.06 32.70 14.37
N THR A 376 -17.91 31.78 15.31
CA THR A 376 -17.79 30.34 15.05
C THR A 376 -18.47 29.57 16.18
N THR A 377 -18.69 28.29 15.95
CA THR A 377 -19.39 27.42 16.88
C THR A 377 -18.43 26.70 17.82
N VAL A 378 -18.91 26.46 19.04
CA VAL A 378 -18.30 25.59 20.03
C VAL A 378 -19.32 24.59 20.53
N TYR A 379 -18.84 23.41 20.90
CA TYR A 379 -19.65 22.38 21.53
C TYR A 379 -19.12 22.06 22.91
N ARG A 380 -20.02 22.04 23.90
CA ARG A 380 -19.74 21.54 25.23
C ARG A 380 -20.27 20.12 25.38
N CYS A 381 -19.46 19.26 25.99
CA CYS A 381 -19.82 17.92 26.44
C CYS A 381 -19.25 17.74 27.85
N GLY A 382 -20.10 17.87 28.87
CA GLY A 382 -19.65 17.87 30.27
C GLY A 382 -18.62 18.98 30.54
N PRO A 383 -17.40 18.67 31.02
CA PRO A 383 -16.32 19.64 31.19
C PRO A 383 -15.54 19.96 29.91
N LEU A 384 -15.67 19.17 28.85
CA LEU A 384 -15.03 19.46 27.57
C LEU A 384 -15.79 20.57 26.85
N ILE A 385 -15.06 21.58 26.35
CA ILE A 385 -15.57 22.58 25.41
C ILE A 385 -14.58 22.64 24.25
N ASP A 386 -15.08 22.42 23.03
CA ASP A 386 -14.24 22.28 21.85
C ASP A 386 -14.72 23.12 20.66
N LEU A 387 -13.76 23.58 19.86
CA LEU A 387 -14.01 24.28 18.59
C LEU A 387 -14.48 23.27 17.55
N CYS A 388 -15.78 23.29 17.25
CA CYS A 388 -16.38 22.33 16.34
C CYS A 388 -17.56 22.95 15.60
N ARG A 389 -17.67 22.66 14.30
CA ARG A 389 -18.82 23.06 13.46
C ARG A 389 -20.08 22.21 13.71
N GLY A 390 -19.87 21.02 14.25
CA GLY A 390 -20.91 20.02 14.46
C GLY A 390 -21.43 19.42 13.15
N PRO A 391 -22.56 18.72 13.21
CA PRO A 391 -23.36 18.48 14.42
C PRO A 391 -22.81 17.33 15.30
N HIS A 392 -23.47 17.07 16.43
CA HIS A 392 -23.18 15.97 17.34
C HIS A 392 -24.43 15.17 17.73
N VAL A 393 -24.23 13.96 18.26
CA VAL A 393 -25.31 13.18 18.90
C VAL A 393 -25.84 13.92 20.13
N ARG A 394 -27.10 13.68 20.52
CA ARG A 394 -27.74 14.40 21.65
C ARG A 394 -26.99 14.32 22.97
N HIS A 395 -26.49 13.13 23.32
CA HIS A 395 -25.79 12.90 24.58
C HIS A 395 -24.80 11.73 24.47
N THR A 396 -23.76 11.71 25.31
CA THR A 396 -22.69 10.69 25.30
C THR A 396 -23.21 9.26 25.44
N GLY A 397 -24.30 9.07 26.19
CA GLY A 397 -24.92 7.75 26.36
C GLY A 397 -25.60 7.15 25.12
N LYS A 398 -25.66 7.87 23.98
CA LYS A 398 -25.99 7.28 22.67
C LYS A 398 -24.88 6.35 22.21
N ILE A 399 -23.64 6.64 22.60
CA ILE A 399 -22.50 5.80 22.34
C ILE A 399 -22.49 4.68 23.38
N LYS A 400 -22.58 3.42 22.94
CA LYS A 400 -22.69 2.26 23.83
C LYS A 400 -21.37 1.55 24.06
N THR A 401 -20.58 1.41 23.00
CA THR A 401 -19.26 0.80 23.08
C THR A 401 -18.23 1.68 22.39
N ILE A 402 -17.03 1.69 22.95
CA ILE A 402 -15.86 2.41 22.44
C ILE A 402 -14.63 1.55 22.67
N LYS A 403 -13.75 1.50 21.68
CA LYS A 403 -12.51 0.73 21.70
C LYS A 403 -11.37 1.59 21.19
N ILE A 404 -10.29 1.66 21.97
CA ILE A 404 -9.03 2.29 21.56
C ILE A 404 -8.12 1.19 21.06
N HIS A 405 -7.59 1.33 19.86
CA HIS A 405 -6.88 0.24 19.19
C HIS A 405 -5.50 0.60 18.64
N LYS A 406 -5.18 1.89 18.55
CA LYS A 406 -3.88 2.35 18.00
C LYS A 406 -3.55 3.75 18.51
N ASN A 407 -2.27 3.99 18.75
CA ASN A 407 -1.68 5.32 18.92
C ASN A 407 -0.59 5.51 17.85
N SER A 408 -0.32 6.76 17.47
CA SER A 408 0.80 7.15 16.61
C SER A 408 1.25 8.57 16.92
N SER A 409 2.37 9.00 16.37
CA SER A 409 2.75 10.41 16.32
C SER A 409 2.45 11.00 14.94
N THR A 410 2.17 12.30 14.89
CA THR A 410 2.05 13.09 13.66
C THR A 410 2.64 14.47 13.88
N TYR A 411 2.76 15.27 12.83
CA TYR A 411 3.21 16.65 12.93
C TYR A 411 2.05 17.59 12.63
N TRP A 412 2.07 18.79 13.22
CA TRP A 412 1.08 19.82 12.90
C TRP A 412 1.03 20.11 11.39
N GLU A 413 -0.16 19.98 10.79
CA GLU A 413 -0.39 20.06 9.34
C GLU A 413 0.46 19.12 8.47
N GLY A 414 1.04 18.06 9.04
CA GLY A 414 1.93 17.14 8.34
C GLY A 414 3.30 17.73 7.99
N LYS A 415 3.66 18.89 8.55
CA LYS A 415 4.92 19.59 8.33
C LYS A 415 5.96 19.14 9.34
N ALA A 416 7.01 18.45 8.89
CA ALA A 416 7.99 17.79 9.76
C ALA A 416 8.83 18.76 10.63
N ASP A 417 8.85 20.04 10.28
CA ASP A 417 9.49 21.15 11.01
C ASP A 417 8.61 21.73 12.13
N MET A 418 7.35 21.30 12.24
CA MET A 418 6.39 21.79 13.24
C MET A 418 6.27 20.84 14.45
N GLU A 419 5.46 21.22 15.45
CA GLU A 419 5.31 20.44 16.68
C GLU A 419 4.76 19.03 16.45
N SER A 420 5.34 18.06 17.17
CA SER A 420 4.89 16.66 17.19
C SER A 420 3.66 16.50 18.08
N LEU A 421 2.65 15.81 17.56
CA LEU A 421 1.37 15.54 18.21
C LEU A 421 1.22 14.03 18.45
N GLN A 422 0.57 13.67 19.55
CA GLN A 422 0.15 12.31 19.84
C GLN A 422 -1.26 12.09 19.29
N ARG A 423 -1.40 11.12 18.39
CA ARG A 423 -2.67 10.71 17.78
C ARG A 423 -3.17 9.43 18.39
N ILE A 424 -4.40 9.43 18.92
CA ILE A 424 -5.07 8.23 19.44
C ILE A 424 -6.23 7.88 18.51
N TYR A 425 -6.29 6.63 18.05
CA TYR A 425 -7.37 6.10 17.22
C TYR A 425 -8.37 5.31 18.07
N GLY A 426 -9.65 5.57 17.82
CA GLY A 426 -10.74 4.84 18.43
C GLY A 426 -11.84 4.51 17.43
N ILE A 427 -12.63 3.51 17.79
CA ILE A 427 -13.87 3.15 17.10
C ILE A 427 -14.98 2.96 18.13
N SER A 428 -16.21 3.22 17.72
CA SER A 428 -17.37 3.11 18.60
C SER A 428 -18.60 2.64 17.84
N PHE A 429 -19.50 1.95 18.54
CA PHE A 429 -20.73 1.38 17.96
C PHE A 429 -21.93 1.54 18.87
N PRO A 430 -23.16 1.59 18.30
CA PRO A 430 -24.40 1.68 19.07
C PRO A 430 -24.76 0.35 19.75
N ASP A 431 -24.14 -0.77 19.35
CA ASP A 431 -24.33 -2.09 19.96
C ASP A 431 -22.99 -2.81 20.22
N THR A 432 -22.98 -3.70 21.22
CA THR A 432 -21.84 -4.55 21.57
C THR A 432 -21.62 -5.66 20.55
N LYS A 433 -22.66 -6.13 19.84
CA LYS A 433 -22.47 -7.14 18.78
C LYS A 433 -21.63 -6.61 17.63
N MET A 434 -21.90 -5.38 17.18
CA MET A 434 -21.11 -4.71 16.13
C MET A 434 -19.64 -4.56 16.51
N LEU A 435 -19.34 -4.25 17.79
CA LEU A 435 -17.96 -4.21 18.27
C LEU A 435 -17.28 -5.59 18.17
N LYS A 436 -17.96 -6.67 18.59
CA LYS A 436 -17.41 -8.03 18.48
C LYS A 436 -17.20 -8.47 17.04
N GLU A 437 -18.12 -8.12 16.15
CA GLU A 437 -17.98 -8.38 14.71
C GLU A 437 -16.78 -7.62 14.14
N TRP A 438 -16.60 -6.36 14.51
CA TRP A 438 -15.43 -5.58 14.15
C TRP A 438 -14.14 -6.18 14.73
N GLU A 439 -14.11 -6.60 16.00
CA GLU A 439 -12.94 -7.24 16.62
C GLU A 439 -12.55 -8.53 15.91
N LYS A 440 -13.53 -9.37 15.59
CA LYS A 440 -13.33 -10.60 14.81
C LYS A 440 -12.73 -10.28 13.43
N PHE A 441 -13.28 -9.28 12.75
CA PHE A 441 -12.77 -8.83 11.46
C PHE A 441 -11.34 -8.28 11.54
N GLN A 442 -11.01 -7.54 12.60
CA GLN A 442 -9.64 -7.06 12.84
C GLN A 442 -8.67 -8.20 13.13
N GLU A 443 -9.09 -9.24 13.86
CA GLU A 443 -8.28 -10.43 14.11
C GLU A 443 -8.00 -11.21 12.81
N GLU A 444 -9.04 -11.40 11.99
CA GLU A 444 -8.92 -11.99 10.66
C GLU A 444 -7.98 -11.16 9.77
N ALA A 445 -8.13 -9.84 9.75
CA ALA A 445 -7.26 -8.93 9.00
C ALA A 445 -5.80 -8.97 9.48
N LYS A 446 -5.55 -9.04 10.79
CA LYS A 446 -4.19 -9.19 11.36
C LYS A 446 -3.57 -10.53 11.00
N SER A 447 -4.37 -11.60 10.95
CA SER A 447 -3.89 -12.93 10.54
C SER A 447 -3.49 -12.97 9.07
N ARG A 448 -4.13 -12.14 8.23
CA ARG A 448 -3.90 -12.02 6.79
C ARG A 448 -2.87 -10.96 6.41
N ASP A 449 -2.30 -10.25 7.36
CA ASP A 449 -1.32 -9.19 7.09
C ASP A 449 -0.11 -9.76 6.34
N HIS A 450 0.16 -9.22 5.15
CA HIS A 450 1.25 -9.69 4.28
C HIS A 450 2.62 -9.60 4.96
N ARG A 451 2.82 -8.72 5.94
CA ARG A 451 4.09 -8.59 6.69
C ARG A 451 4.30 -9.75 7.65
N LYS A 452 3.21 -10.26 8.23
CA LYS A 452 3.23 -11.45 9.09
C LYS A 452 3.44 -12.68 8.23
N ILE A 453 2.59 -12.89 7.23
CA ILE A 453 2.68 -14.04 6.33
C ILE A 453 4.01 -14.06 5.57
N GLY A 454 4.47 -12.89 5.08
CA GLY A 454 5.75 -12.76 4.39
C GLY A 454 6.95 -13.15 5.24
N ARG A 455 6.87 -12.96 6.56
CA ARG A 455 7.88 -13.45 7.51
C ARG A 455 7.72 -14.95 7.75
N ASP A 456 6.50 -15.41 8.05
CA ASP A 456 6.19 -16.80 8.38
C ASP A 456 6.51 -17.75 7.21
N GLN A 457 6.34 -17.29 5.98
CA GLN A 457 6.65 -18.03 4.75
C GLN A 457 8.03 -17.69 4.14
N GLU A 458 8.82 -16.83 4.79
CA GLU A 458 10.14 -16.42 4.31
C GLU A 458 10.12 -15.86 2.87
N LEU A 459 9.16 -14.99 2.57
CA LEU A 459 9.01 -14.36 1.26
C LEU A 459 9.94 -13.16 1.11
N PHE A 460 10.03 -12.33 2.15
CA PHE A 460 10.81 -11.10 2.11
C PHE A 460 11.12 -10.54 3.50
N PHE A 461 12.09 -9.63 3.55
CA PHE A 461 12.36 -8.81 4.74
C PHE A 461 12.73 -7.36 4.36
N PHE A 462 12.80 -6.49 5.36
CA PHE A 462 13.24 -5.10 5.22
C PHE A 462 14.41 -4.84 6.17
N HIS A 463 15.32 -3.96 5.75
CA HIS A 463 16.51 -3.60 6.54
C HIS A 463 16.61 -2.08 6.68
N GLU A 464 17.05 -1.60 7.84
CA GLU A 464 17.16 -0.16 8.15
C GLU A 464 18.13 0.60 7.25
N LEU A 465 19.11 -0.09 6.68
CA LEU A 465 20.06 0.46 5.70
C LEU A 465 19.44 0.79 4.34
N SER A 466 18.25 0.25 4.03
CA SER A 466 17.49 0.60 2.83
C SER A 466 15.99 0.65 3.16
N PRO A 467 15.56 1.66 3.94
CA PRO A 467 14.20 1.73 4.42
C PRO A 467 13.24 1.89 3.24
N GLY A 468 12.15 1.12 3.21
CA GLY A 468 11.19 1.12 2.11
C GLY A 468 11.68 0.42 0.85
N SER A 469 12.83 -0.27 0.89
CA SER A 469 13.29 -1.16 -0.18
C SER A 469 13.27 -2.59 0.32
N CYS A 470 12.52 -3.44 -0.39
CA CYS A 470 12.30 -4.81 0.03
C CYS A 470 13.43 -5.76 -0.42
N PHE A 471 13.84 -6.67 0.46
CA PHE A 471 14.69 -7.81 0.13
C PHE A 471 13.80 -9.03 -0.10
N PHE A 472 13.63 -9.43 -1.37
CA PHE A 472 12.93 -10.66 -1.71
C PHE A 472 13.85 -11.87 -1.48
N LEU A 473 13.37 -12.82 -0.66
CA LEU A 473 14.00 -14.12 -0.43
C LEU A 473 13.64 -15.07 -1.59
N PRO A 474 14.28 -16.25 -1.71
CA PRO A 474 14.07 -17.13 -2.88
C PRO A 474 12.60 -17.45 -3.17
N LYS A 475 11.79 -17.71 -2.13
CA LYS A 475 10.34 -17.97 -2.27
C LYS A 475 9.57 -16.73 -2.76
N GLY A 476 9.86 -15.56 -2.22
CA GLY A 476 9.24 -14.31 -2.69
C GLY A 476 9.69 -13.91 -4.09
N ALA A 477 10.96 -14.15 -4.44
CA ALA A 477 11.49 -13.91 -5.78
C ALA A 477 10.83 -14.81 -6.84
N TYR A 478 10.51 -16.07 -6.50
CA TYR A 478 9.72 -16.94 -7.38
C TYR A 478 8.35 -16.33 -7.71
N ILE A 479 7.60 -15.87 -6.70
CA ILE A 479 6.30 -15.20 -6.89
C ILE A 479 6.48 -13.96 -7.77
N TYR A 480 7.47 -13.13 -7.46
CA TYR A 480 7.80 -11.91 -8.17
C TYR A 480 8.05 -12.15 -9.68
N ASN A 481 8.92 -13.10 -10.00
CA ASN A 481 9.25 -13.43 -11.38
C ASN A 481 8.08 -14.07 -12.12
N THR A 482 7.32 -14.95 -11.44
CA THR A 482 6.13 -15.59 -12.01
C THR A 482 5.06 -14.57 -12.42
N LEU A 483 4.86 -13.50 -11.62
CA LEU A 483 3.95 -12.40 -11.98
C LEU A 483 4.45 -11.61 -13.19
N ILE A 484 5.75 -11.30 -13.24
CA ILE A 484 6.35 -10.59 -14.38
C ILE A 484 6.22 -11.44 -15.65
N GLU A 485 6.53 -12.74 -15.58
CA GLU A 485 6.43 -13.66 -16.71
C GLU A 485 4.99 -13.82 -17.21
N PHE A 486 4.02 -13.83 -16.29
CA PHE A 486 2.61 -13.82 -16.65
C PHE A 486 2.28 -12.58 -17.49
N ILE A 487 2.63 -11.39 -17.02
CA ILE A 487 2.33 -10.16 -17.75
C ILE A 487 3.10 -10.08 -19.08
N ARG A 488 4.38 -10.48 -19.11
CA ARG A 488 5.16 -10.61 -20.35
C ARG A 488 4.52 -11.56 -21.37
N SER A 489 3.86 -12.63 -20.90
CA SER A 489 3.11 -13.54 -21.79
C SER A 489 1.92 -12.83 -22.44
N GLU A 490 1.25 -11.94 -21.71
CA GLU A 490 0.10 -11.19 -22.22
C GLU A 490 0.53 -10.00 -23.09
N TYR A 491 1.70 -9.40 -22.83
CA TYR A 491 2.33 -8.40 -23.68
C TYR A 491 2.60 -8.92 -25.09
N ARG A 492 3.17 -10.13 -25.18
CA ARG A 492 3.44 -10.79 -26.46
C ARG A 492 2.15 -11.01 -27.28
N LYS A 493 1.06 -11.42 -26.63
CA LYS A 493 -0.24 -11.62 -27.29
C LYS A 493 -0.86 -10.31 -27.82
N ARG A 494 -0.53 -9.17 -27.21
CA ARG A 494 -1.13 -7.85 -27.49
C ARG A 494 -0.19 -6.89 -28.23
N GLY A 495 0.95 -7.39 -28.73
CA GLY A 495 1.88 -6.59 -29.54
C GLY A 495 2.62 -5.50 -28.76
N PHE A 496 2.81 -5.66 -27.45
CA PHE A 496 3.71 -4.80 -26.67
C PHE A 496 5.16 -5.18 -26.92
N GLN A 497 6.02 -4.18 -27.06
CA GLN A 497 7.46 -4.34 -27.19
C GLN A 497 8.11 -3.98 -25.86
N GLU A 498 8.71 -4.97 -25.21
CA GLU A 498 9.44 -4.75 -23.95
C GLU A 498 10.75 -4.01 -24.22
N VAL A 499 11.01 -2.95 -23.44
CA VAL A 499 12.19 -2.11 -23.51
C VAL A 499 12.86 -2.03 -22.15
N VAL A 500 14.14 -1.63 -22.13
CA VAL A 500 14.90 -1.39 -20.89
C VAL A 500 15.47 0.02 -20.96
N THR A 501 15.13 0.83 -19.96
CA THR A 501 15.59 2.23 -19.87
C THR A 501 16.53 2.46 -18.67
N PRO A 502 17.41 3.48 -18.72
CA PRO A 502 18.29 3.83 -17.59
C PRO A 502 17.52 4.10 -16.28
N ASN A 503 18.20 3.97 -15.14
CA ASN A 503 17.64 4.30 -13.83
C ASN A 503 17.96 5.73 -13.37
N VAL A 504 19.04 6.31 -13.89
CA VAL A 504 19.56 7.61 -13.51
C VAL A 504 19.48 8.52 -14.72
N PHE A 505 18.88 9.70 -14.55
CA PHE A 505 18.78 10.71 -15.60
C PHE A 505 19.20 12.08 -15.09
N ASN A 506 19.68 12.90 -16.01
CA ASN A 506 19.90 14.32 -15.75
C ASN A 506 18.57 15.02 -15.43
N SER A 507 18.58 15.94 -14.47
CA SER A 507 17.39 16.70 -14.06
C SER A 507 16.69 17.44 -15.20
N LYS A 508 17.42 17.82 -16.26
CA LYS A 508 16.88 18.43 -17.48
C LYS A 508 15.74 17.61 -18.12
N LEU A 509 15.78 16.27 -18.03
CA LEU A 509 14.71 15.41 -18.52
C LEU A 509 13.39 15.65 -17.76
N TRP A 510 13.49 15.76 -16.43
CA TRP A 510 12.34 15.99 -15.56
C TRP A 510 11.81 17.41 -15.68
N MET A 511 12.70 18.39 -15.92
CA MET A 511 12.31 19.77 -16.21
C MET A 511 11.54 19.86 -17.54
N THR A 512 12.03 19.18 -18.58
CA THR A 512 11.38 19.11 -19.90
C THR A 512 9.99 18.49 -19.77
N SER A 513 9.90 17.34 -19.11
CA SER A 513 8.62 16.65 -18.90
C SER A 513 7.64 17.38 -17.97
N GLY A 514 8.10 18.36 -17.18
CA GLY A 514 7.28 19.08 -16.20
C GLY A 514 7.20 18.42 -14.82
N HIS A 515 7.78 17.22 -14.68
CA HIS A 515 7.77 16.49 -13.42
C HIS A 515 8.65 17.12 -12.36
N TRP A 516 9.71 17.85 -12.74
CA TRP A 516 10.57 18.52 -11.76
C TRP A 516 9.77 19.52 -10.92
N GLN A 517 8.90 20.31 -11.55
CA GLN A 517 8.12 21.37 -10.89
C GLN A 517 7.06 20.84 -9.92
N HIS A 518 6.59 19.61 -10.13
CA HIS A 518 5.49 19.02 -9.36
C HIS A 518 5.91 17.85 -8.46
N TYR A 519 7.08 17.27 -8.70
CA TYR A 519 7.47 15.98 -8.11
C TYR A 519 8.89 15.95 -7.55
N SER A 520 9.68 17.04 -7.66
CA SER A 520 11.09 17.08 -7.19
C SER A 520 11.26 16.64 -5.75
N ASP A 521 10.35 17.05 -4.87
CA ASP A 521 10.43 16.78 -3.43
C ASP A 521 10.30 15.27 -3.12
N ASN A 522 9.64 14.53 -4.03
CA ASN A 522 9.44 13.10 -3.96
C ASN A 522 10.44 12.31 -4.83
N MET A 523 11.50 12.94 -5.32
CA MET A 523 12.56 12.31 -6.11
C MET A 523 13.84 12.15 -5.29
N PHE A 524 14.58 11.07 -5.55
CA PHE A 524 15.96 10.96 -5.10
C PHE A 524 16.87 11.66 -6.11
N SER A 525 17.47 12.78 -5.71
CA SER A 525 18.42 13.53 -6.53
C SER A 525 19.79 13.63 -5.86
N PHE A 526 20.84 13.70 -6.68
CA PHE A 526 22.22 13.84 -6.25
C PHE A 526 23.03 14.63 -7.29
N GLU A 527 24.08 15.29 -6.84
CA GLU A 527 24.96 16.07 -7.71
C GLU A 527 26.07 15.19 -8.32
N VAL A 528 26.27 15.31 -9.63
CA VAL A 528 27.37 14.68 -10.37
C VAL A 528 27.96 15.74 -11.29
N GLU A 529 29.25 16.04 -11.13
CA GLU A 529 29.98 17.00 -11.99
C GLU A 529 29.29 18.38 -12.10
N LYS A 530 28.74 18.90 -11.00
CA LYS A 530 27.97 20.17 -10.92
C LYS A 530 26.62 20.15 -11.65
N GLU A 531 26.17 19.00 -12.11
CA GLU A 531 24.81 18.80 -12.62
C GLU A 531 23.99 17.93 -11.66
N ILE A 532 22.69 18.21 -11.56
CA ILE A 532 21.79 17.42 -10.73
C ILE A 532 21.28 16.24 -11.55
N PHE A 533 21.50 15.04 -11.04
CA PHE A 533 20.92 13.80 -11.53
C PHE A 533 19.85 13.31 -10.55
N ALA A 534 18.91 12.52 -11.05
CA ALA A 534 17.89 11.90 -10.23
C ALA A 534 17.60 10.48 -10.67
N LEU A 535 17.25 9.63 -9.69
CA LEU A 535 16.65 8.33 -9.96
C LEU A 535 15.26 8.53 -10.55
N LYS A 536 14.91 7.74 -11.57
CA LYS A 536 13.60 7.87 -12.22
C LYS A 536 12.44 7.54 -11.25
N PRO A 537 11.44 8.42 -11.11
CA PRO A 537 10.21 8.13 -10.37
C PRO A 537 9.12 7.47 -11.25
N MET A 538 9.32 7.45 -12.57
CA MET A 538 8.44 6.91 -13.60
C MET A 538 9.20 6.67 -14.92
N ASN A 539 8.66 5.84 -15.82
CA ASN A 539 9.35 5.50 -17.09
C ASN A 539 8.99 6.42 -18.27
N CYS A 540 7.88 7.15 -18.20
CA CYS A 540 7.27 7.86 -19.33
C CYS A 540 8.24 8.79 -20.09
N PRO A 541 9.02 9.66 -19.41
CA PRO A 541 9.97 10.54 -20.09
C PRO A 541 11.06 9.78 -20.87
N GLY A 542 11.51 8.63 -20.37
CA GLY A 542 12.45 7.77 -21.08
C GLY A 542 11.85 7.19 -22.36
N HIS A 543 10.58 6.80 -22.33
CA HIS A 543 9.87 6.28 -23.51
C HIS A 543 9.60 7.37 -24.56
N CYS A 544 9.42 8.62 -24.13
CA CYS A 544 9.34 9.77 -25.04
C CYS A 544 10.65 9.95 -25.83
N LEU A 545 11.81 9.82 -25.18
CA LEU A 545 13.12 9.85 -25.87
C LEU A 545 13.25 8.69 -26.87
N MET A 546 12.74 7.50 -26.54
CA MET A 546 12.75 6.35 -27.46
C MET A 546 11.84 6.56 -28.67
N PHE A 547 10.68 7.20 -28.47
CA PHE A 547 9.80 7.59 -29.57
C PHE A 547 10.53 8.56 -30.51
N ASP A 548 11.13 9.62 -29.94
CA ASP A 548 11.79 10.71 -30.66
C ASP A 548 13.11 10.32 -31.34
N HIS A 549 13.76 9.22 -30.92
CA HIS A 549 15.03 8.77 -31.48
C HIS A 549 15.04 8.72 -33.01
N ARG A 550 13.92 8.35 -33.65
CA ARG A 550 13.80 8.32 -35.11
C ARG A 550 12.45 8.84 -35.59
N PRO A 551 12.35 9.34 -36.83
CA PRO A 551 11.08 9.70 -37.44
C PRO A 551 10.08 8.52 -37.42
N ARG A 552 8.83 8.84 -37.09
CA ARG A 552 7.71 7.89 -36.99
C ARG A 552 6.71 8.09 -38.12
N SER A 553 6.12 7.01 -38.61
CA SER A 553 5.03 7.03 -39.60
C SER A 553 3.73 6.61 -38.93
N TRP A 554 2.60 7.14 -39.40
CA TRP A 554 1.26 6.69 -38.99
C TRP A 554 1.09 5.16 -39.08
N ARG A 555 1.80 4.49 -40.00
CA ARG A 555 1.78 3.03 -40.18
C ARG A 555 2.36 2.24 -39.01
N GLU A 556 3.19 2.86 -38.19
CA GLU A 556 3.77 2.26 -36.99
C GLU A 556 2.86 2.41 -35.77
N LEU A 557 1.83 3.25 -35.85
CA LEU A 557 0.90 3.49 -34.76
C LEU A 557 -0.25 2.48 -34.82
N PRO A 558 -0.70 1.93 -33.67
CA PRO A 558 -0.24 2.24 -32.32
C PRO A 558 1.10 1.58 -31.94
N LEU A 559 2.05 2.36 -31.42
CA LEU A 559 3.33 1.88 -30.90
C LEU A 559 3.20 1.63 -29.39
N ARG A 560 3.43 0.40 -28.96
CA ARG A 560 3.23 -0.02 -27.56
C ARG A 560 4.57 -0.40 -26.92
N LEU A 561 5.10 0.46 -26.05
CA LEU A 561 6.34 0.20 -25.31
C LEU A 561 6.00 -0.24 -23.88
N ALA A 562 6.55 -1.35 -23.42
CA ALA A 562 6.38 -1.84 -22.05
C ALA A 562 7.73 -1.91 -21.33
N ASP A 563 7.76 -1.62 -20.03
CA ASP A 563 9.01 -1.52 -19.27
C ASP A 563 8.79 -1.92 -17.81
N PHE A 564 9.46 -2.98 -17.38
CA PHE A 564 9.57 -3.36 -15.97
C PHE A 564 10.71 -2.60 -15.27
N GLY A 565 10.91 -1.33 -15.61
CA GLY A 565 12.00 -0.51 -15.11
C GLY A 565 11.90 -0.29 -13.60
N VAL A 566 13.06 -0.22 -12.94
CA VAL A 566 13.12 0.05 -11.50
C VAL A 566 12.86 1.53 -11.23
N LEU A 567 11.84 1.80 -10.43
CA LEU A 567 11.41 3.15 -10.08
C LEU A 567 11.72 3.46 -8.62
N HIS A 568 12.01 4.73 -8.34
CA HIS A 568 12.29 5.22 -7.00
C HIS A 568 11.46 6.47 -6.68
N ARG A 569 10.78 6.46 -5.53
CA ARG A 569 10.05 7.61 -4.99
C ARG A 569 10.50 7.85 -3.56
N ASN A 570 10.86 9.09 -3.22
CA ASN A 570 11.31 9.48 -1.89
C ASN A 570 10.13 9.66 -0.94
N GLU A 571 9.41 8.57 -0.69
CA GLU A 571 8.30 8.54 0.27
C GLU A 571 8.80 8.85 1.69
N LEU A 572 7.98 9.56 2.46
CA LEU A 572 8.25 9.83 3.87
C LEU A 572 8.38 8.51 4.65
N SER A 573 9.38 8.42 5.52
CA SER A 573 9.70 7.19 6.25
C SER A 573 8.51 6.67 7.08
N GLY A 574 7.74 7.57 7.69
CA GLY A 574 6.53 7.22 8.46
C GLY A 574 5.36 6.70 7.63
N ALA A 575 5.38 6.89 6.31
CA ALA A 575 4.35 6.40 5.40
C ALA A 575 4.66 5.00 4.84
N LEU A 576 5.88 4.49 5.02
CA LEU A 576 6.30 3.18 4.52
C LEU A 576 5.57 2.06 5.26
N THR A 577 5.00 1.12 4.50
CA THR A 577 4.26 0.00 5.10
C THR A 577 4.42 -1.27 4.27
N GLY A 578 5.30 -2.17 4.73
CA GLY A 578 5.53 -3.46 4.08
C GLY A 578 5.76 -3.29 2.58
N LEU A 579 5.04 -4.08 1.77
CA LEU A 579 5.09 -4.02 0.31
C LEU A 579 4.03 -3.09 -0.31
N THR A 580 3.06 -2.58 0.46
CA THR A 580 1.97 -1.73 -0.10
C THR A 580 2.42 -0.29 -0.37
N ARG A 581 3.42 0.21 0.38
CA ARG A 581 4.04 1.52 0.14
C ARG A 581 5.56 1.45 0.39
N VAL A 582 6.31 1.56 -0.70
CA VAL A 582 7.76 1.35 -0.79
C VAL A 582 8.43 2.49 -1.54
N ARG A 583 9.73 2.70 -1.31
CA ARG A 583 10.56 3.68 -2.03
C ARG A 583 11.05 3.14 -3.36
N ARG A 584 11.41 1.86 -3.42
CA ARG A 584 11.81 1.15 -4.64
C ARG A 584 10.70 0.21 -5.07
N PHE A 585 10.32 0.27 -6.34
CA PHE A 585 9.34 -0.65 -6.91
C PHE A 585 9.56 -0.88 -8.42
N GLN A 586 9.01 -1.96 -8.96
CA GLN A 586 8.87 -2.14 -10.42
C GLN A 586 7.38 -2.24 -10.75
N GLN A 587 6.98 -1.57 -11.82
CA GLN A 587 5.61 -1.62 -12.32
C GLN A 587 5.56 -2.34 -13.65
N ASP A 588 4.40 -2.90 -13.98
CA ASP A 588 4.08 -3.35 -15.33
C ASP A 588 3.72 -2.17 -16.24
N ASP A 589 4.58 -1.16 -16.23
CA ASP A 589 4.37 0.12 -16.89
C ASP A 589 4.43 -0.05 -18.40
N ALA A 590 3.52 0.63 -19.10
CA ALA A 590 3.52 0.67 -20.56
C ALA A 590 2.95 1.98 -21.08
N HIS A 591 3.53 2.43 -22.19
CA HIS A 591 3.15 3.65 -22.89
C HIS A 591 2.77 3.32 -24.33
N ILE A 592 1.52 3.62 -24.68
CA ILE A 592 0.99 3.43 -26.03
C ILE A 592 0.95 4.79 -26.72
N PHE A 593 1.73 4.96 -27.79
CA PHE A 593 1.68 6.12 -28.66
C PHE A 593 0.70 5.81 -29.78
N CYS A 594 -0.38 6.58 -29.89
CA CYS A 594 -1.44 6.35 -30.88
C CYS A 594 -1.94 7.68 -31.47
N ALA A 595 -2.67 7.60 -32.58
CA ALA A 595 -3.41 8.74 -33.13
C ALA A 595 -4.70 9.00 -32.33
N MET A 596 -5.23 10.23 -32.39
CA MET A 596 -6.47 10.63 -31.68
C MET A 596 -7.67 9.71 -31.99
N GLU A 597 -7.76 9.21 -33.22
CA GLU A 597 -8.82 8.30 -33.67
C GLU A 597 -8.69 6.86 -33.13
N GLN A 598 -7.49 6.48 -32.68
CA GLN A 598 -7.19 5.13 -32.18
C GLN A 598 -7.42 5.00 -30.66
N ILE A 599 -7.67 6.09 -29.94
CA ILE A 599 -7.79 6.11 -28.48
C ILE A 599 -8.85 5.11 -28.01
N GLU A 600 -10.06 5.16 -28.58
CA GLU A 600 -11.18 4.34 -28.11
C GLU A 600 -10.89 2.82 -28.25
N GLU A 601 -10.24 2.42 -29.34
CA GLU A 601 -9.85 1.03 -29.59
C GLU A 601 -8.75 0.56 -28.61
N GLU A 602 -7.73 1.40 -28.38
CA GLU A 602 -6.65 1.07 -27.44
C GLU A 602 -7.15 1.01 -25.99
N ILE A 603 -8.05 1.90 -25.57
CA ILE A 603 -8.68 1.84 -24.25
C ILE A 603 -9.49 0.55 -24.08
N LYS A 604 -10.28 0.16 -25.09
CA LYS A 604 -11.01 -1.13 -25.10
C LYS A 604 -10.06 -2.32 -24.99
N SER A 605 -8.95 -2.30 -25.71
CA SER A 605 -7.90 -3.32 -25.63
C SER A 605 -7.28 -3.40 -24.23
N CYS A 606 -6.99 -2.26 -23.60
CA CYS A 606 -6.50 -2.18 -22.23
C CYS A 606 -7.50 -2.71 -21.20
N LEU A 607 -8.79 -2.37 -21.32
CA LEU A 607 -9.84 -2.90 -20.44
C LEU A 607 -10.04 -4.41 -20.59
N GLY A 608 -9.98 -4.92 -21.83
CA GLY A 608 -10.00 -6.37 -22.08
C GLY A 608 -8.78 -7.09 -21.51
N PHE A 609 -7.61 -6.44 -21.54
CA PHE A 609 -6.41 -6.95 -20.90
C PHE A 609 -6.55 -6.99 -19.37
N LEU A 610 -7.05 -5.92 -18.76
CA LEU A 610 -7.36 -5.85 -17.33
C LEU A 610 -8.26 -7.02 -16.90
N ARG A 611 -9.37 -7.23 -17.60
CA ARG A 611 -10.31 -8.35 -17.34
C ARG A 611 -9.59 -9.70 -17.35
N THR A 612 -8.80 -9.95 -18.39
CA THR A 612 -8.05 -11.22 -18.54
C THR A 612 -7.13 -11.48 -17.34
N VAL A 613 -6.46 -10.44 -16.83
CA VAL A 613 -5.53 -10.58 -15.72
C VAL A 613 -6.26 -10.75 -14.39
N TYR A 614 -7.31 -9.97 -14.14
CA TYR A 614 -8.01 -9.97 -12.85
C TYR A 614 -8.89 -11.21 -12.69
N ASP A 615 -9.44 -11.75 -13.77
CA ASP A 615 -10.18 -13.02 -13.77
C ASP A 615 -9.29 -14.19 -13.30
N VAL A 616 -8.02 -14.21 -13.69
CA VAL A 616 -7.05 -15.25 -13.26
C VAL A 616 -6.85 -15.21 -11.74
N PHE A 617 -6.78 -14.02 -11.15
CA PHE A 617 -6.65 -13.87 -9.69
C PHE A 617 -7.97 -14.07 -8.96
N GLY A 618 -9.10 -13.86 -9.64
CA GLY A 618 -10.43 -13.87 -9.06
C GLY A 618 -10.82 -12.55 -8.39
N PHE A 619 -10.24 -11.44 -8.82
CA PHE A 619 -10.51 -10.14 -8.24
C PHE A 619 -11.78 -9.50 -8.82
N SER A 620 -12.60 -8.96 -7.92
CA SER A 620 -13.63 -7.99 -8.30
C SER A 620 -13.03 -6.58 -8.30
N PHE A 621 -13.47 -5.74 -9.23
CA PHE A 621 -12.95 -4.39 -9.39
C PHE A 621 -14.07 -3.37 -9.60
N LYS A 622 -13.78 -2.13 -9.19
CA LYS A 622 -14.61 -0.94 -9.40
C LYS A 622 -13.87 0.00 -10.35
N LEU A 623 -14.59 0.54 -11.33
CA LEU A 623 -14.06 1.49 -12.30
C LEU A 623 -14.50 2.90 -11.91
N ASN A 624 -13.56 3.83 -11.84
CA ASN A 624 -13.83 5.24 -11.61
C ASN A 624 -13.31 6.07 -12.79
N LEU A 625 -14.14 6.93 -13.35
CA LEU A 625 -13.74 7.92 -14.35
C LEU A 625 -13.35 9.21 -13.64
N SER A 626 -12.06 9.50 -13.61
CA SER A 626 -11.50 10.69 -12.96
C SER A 626 -11.32 11.80 -13.99
N THR A 627 -12.15 12.84 -13.89
CA THR A 627 -12.24 13.94 -14.85
C THR A 627 -11.37 15.15 -14.45
N ARG A 628 -11.30 16.14 -15.34
CA ARG A 628 -10.42 17.32 -15.25
C ARG A 628 -10.40 17.98 -13.87
N PRO A 629 -9.22 18.16 -13.25
CA PRO A 629 -9.06 18.92 -12.00
C PRO A 629 -9.19 20.43 -12.22
N GLU A 630 -9.33 21.21 -11.13
CA GLU A 630 -9.35 22.69 -11.21
C GLU A 630 -8.10 23.27 -11.89
N LYS A 631 -6.93 22.65 -11.65
CA LYS A 631 -5.64 23.02 -12.26
C LYS A 631 -5.27 21.98 -13.32
N TYR A 632 -5.56 22.28 -14.58
CA TYR A 632 -5.25 21.41 -15.73
C TYR A 632 -4.41 22.14 -16.79
N LEU A 633 -3.74 21.37 -17.65
CA LEU A 633 -2.98 21.87 -18.80
C LEU A 633 -3.63 21.46 -20.12
N GLY A 634 -3.52 22.31 -21.14
CA GLY A 634 -4.03 22.06 -22.49
C GLY A 634 -5.42 22.61 -22.75
N ASP A 635 -5.90 22.43 -23.98
CA ASP A 635 -7.14 23.03 -24.45
C ASP A 635 -8.38 22.32 -23.90
N ILE A 636 -9.38 23.09 -23.50
CA ILE A 636 -10.66 22.59 -22.96
C ILE A 636 -11.37 21.62 -23.92
N GLU A 637 -11.26 21.87 -25.23
CA GLU A 637 -11.89 21.06 -26.27
C GLU A 637 -11.29 19.64 -26.32
N VAL A 638 -9.97 19.54 -26.21
CA VAL A 638 -9.24 18.25 -26.16
C VAL A 638 -9.64 17.47 -24.92
N TRP A 639 -9.76 18.15 -23.77
CA TRP A 639 -10.24 17.56 -22.53
C TRP A 639 -11.66 17.00 -22.66
N ASN A 640 -12.59 17.81 -23.17
CA ASN A 640 -13.98 17.39 -23.34
C ASN A 640 -14.08 16.18 -24.30
N GLN A 641 -13.26 16.15 -25.36
CA GLN A 641 -13.19 15.02 -26.27
C GLN A 641 -12.62 13.77 -25.59
N ALA A 642 -11.54 13.91 -24.82
CA ALA A 642 -10.88 12.81 -24.12
C ALA A 642 -11.79 12.19 -23.05
N GLU A 643 -12.46 13.01 -22.24
CA GLU A 643 -13.42 12.56 -21.23
C GLU A 643 -14.57 11.79 -21.86
N LYS A 644 -15.13 12.31 -22.96
CA LYS A 644 -16.20 11.64 -23.70
C LYS A 644 -15.75 10.32 -24.32
N GLN A 645 -14.53 10.23 -24.84
CA GLN A 645 -14.00 8.98 -25.38
C GLN A 645 -13.81 7.93 -24.28
N LEU A 646 -13.28 8.30 -23.11
CA LEU A 646 -13.17 7.39 -21.97
C LEU A 646 -14.54 6.92 -21.47
N GLU A 647 -15.51 7.84 -21.37
CA GLU A 647 -16.90 7.51 -21.00
C GLU A 647 -17.52 6.52 -22.00
N ASN A 648 -17.37 6.75 -23.31
CA ASN A 648 -17.84 5.83 -24.34
C ASN A 648 -17.19 4.45 -24.24
N SER A 649 -15.86 4.39 -24.01
CA SER A 649 -15.14 3.13 -23.83
C SER A 649 -15.62 2.36 -22.59
N LEU A 650 -15.88 3.05 -21.48
CA LEU A 650 -16.42 2.46 -20.25
C LEU A 650 -17.85 1.93 -20.46
N ASN A 651 -18.72 2.71 -21.10
CA ASN A 651 -20.09 2.30 -21.42
C ASN A 651 -20.10 1.07 -22.34
N ALA A 652 -19.21 1.03 -23.33
CA ALA A 652 -19.08 -0.11 -24.24
C ALA A 652 -18.49 -1.36 -23.56
N PHE A 653 -17.68 -1.20 -22.51
CA PHE A 653 -17.12 -2.31 -21.74
C PHE A 653 -18.20 -3.05 -20.93
N GLY A 654 -19.29 -2.37 -20.54
CA GLY A 654 -20.48 -2.96 -19.96
C GLY A 654 -20.40 -3.26 -18.46
N GLU A 655 -19.31 -2.87 -17.79
CA GLU A 655 -19.19 -2.94 -16.32
C GLU A 655 -19.63 -1.62 -15.66
N LYS A 656 -20.09 -1.69 -14.41
CA LYS A 656 -20.49 -0.49 -13.66
C LYS A 656 -19.29 0.40 -13.35
N TRP A 657 -19.43 1.70 -13.59
CA TRP A 657 -18.42 2.70 -13.28
C TRP A 657 -19.03 3.91 -12.57
N GLU A 658 -18.22 4.62 -11.80
CA GLU A 658 -18.61 5.84 -11.09
C GLU A 658 -17.78 7.05 -11.55
N LEU A 659 -18.37 8.24 -11.48
CA LEU A 659 -17.67 9.48 -11.80
C LEU A 659 -16.92 9.98 -10.56
N ASN A 660 -15.63 10.28 -10.71
CA ASN A 660 -14.80 10.88 -9.67
C ASN A 660 -14.35 12.29 -10.11
N PRO A 661 -15.24 13.30 -10.00
CA PRO A 661 -15.00 14.61 -10.59
C PRO A 661 -13.80 15.32 -9.96
N GLY A 662 -12.89 15.80 -10.80
CA GLY A 662 -11.73 16.59 -10.37
C GLY A 662 -10.50 15.80 -9.92
N ASP A 663 -10.55 14.46 -9.96
CA ASP A 663 -9.41 13.60 -9.57
C ASP A 663 -8.49 13.21 -10.74
N GLY A 664 -8.74 13.74 -11.95
CA GLY A 664 -7.88 13.50 -13.13
C GLY A 664 -6.45 14.00 -12.94
N ALA A 665 -5.50 13.46 -13.70
CA ALA A 665 -4.12 13.97 -13.71
C ALA A 665 -4.07 15.36 -14.36
N PHE A 666 -3.08 16.19 -14.04
CA PHE A 666 -2.99 17.55 -14.61
C PHE A 666 -2.82 17.57 -16.14
N TYR A 667 -2.43 16.44 -16.75
CA TYR A 667 -2.17 16.27 -18.18
C TYR A 667 -3.23 15.49 -18.96
N GLY A 668 -4.25 14.94 -18.28
CA GLY A 668 -5.36 14.27 -18.94
C GLY A 668 -6.25 13.45 -17.99
N PRO A 669 -7.43 13.00 -18.46
CA PRO A 669 -8.34 12.19 -17.67
C PRO A 669 -7.82 10.75 -17.53
N LYS A 670 -8.27 10.05 -16.50
CA LYS A 670 -7.85 8.67 -16.21
C LYS A 670 -9.01 7.78 -15.80
N ILE A 671 -8.87 6.50 -16.10
CA ILE A 671 -9.68 5.42 -15.54
C ILE A 671 -8.89 4.82 -14.39
N ASP A 672 -9.41 4.96 -13.18
CA ASP A 672 -8.85 4.36 -11.99
C ASP A 672 -9.57 3.06 -11.67
N ILE A 673 -8.79 1.99 -11.49
CA ILE A 673 -9.32 0.68 -11.20
C ILE A 673 -8.95 0.29 -9.77
N GLN A 674 -9.98 0.16 -8.95
CA GLN A 674 -9.87 -0.23 -7.55
C GLN A 674 -10.22 -1.71 -7.40
N ILE A 675 -9.31 -2.49 -6.83
CA ILE A 675 -9.51 -3.90 -6.51
C ILE A 675 -10.02 -4.02 -5.08
N LYS A 676 -11.05 -4.84 -4.86
CA LYS A 676 -11.47 -5.23 -3.52
C LYS A 676 -10.70 -6.47 -3.07
N ASP A 677 -9.97 -6.37 -1.96
CA ASP A 677 -9.29 -7.53 -1.36
C ASP A 677 -10.26 -8.41 -0.54
N ALA A 678 -9.78 -9.57 -0.08
CA ALA A 678 -10.59 -10.51 0.71
C ALA A 678 -11.05 -9.98 2.09
N ILE A 679 -10.49 -8.87 2.53
CA ILE A 679 -10.85 -8.17 3.77
C ILE A 679 -11.57 -6.85 3.44
N GLY A 680 -12.15 -6.73 2.25
CA GLY A 680 -13.07 -5.67 1.87
C GLY A 680 -12.47 -4.29 1.62
N ARG A 681 -11.13 -4.13 1.64
CA ARG A 681 -10.47 -2.85 1.34
C ARG A 681 -10.33 -2.66 -0.15
N TYR A 682 -10.43 -1.42 -0.59
CA TYR A 682 -10.18 -1.05 -1.98
C TYR A 682 -8.75 -0.56 -2.17
N HIS A 683 -8.04 -1.17 -3.12
CA HIS A 683 -6.69 -0.77 -3.51
C HIS A 683 -6.69 -0.31 -4.96
N GLN A 684 -6.27 0.92 -5.21
CA GLN A 684 -5.99 1.37 -6.56
C GLN A 684 -4.68 0.73 -7.04
N CYS A 685 -4.79 -0.11 -8.08
CA CYS A 685 -3.68 -0.90 -8.60
C CYS A 685 -3.45 -0.63 -10.07
N ALA A 686 -4.49 -0.84 -10.90
CA ALA A 686 -4.45 -0.48 -12.30
C ALA A 686 -4.91 0.95 -12.55
N THR A 687 -4.37 1.52 -13.62
CA THR A 687 -4.74 2.84 -14.10
C THR A 687 -4.53 2.88 -15.61
N ILE A 688 -5.40 3.60 -16.30
CA ILE A 688 -5.27 3.90 -17.72
C ILE A 688 -5.45 5.41 -17.85
N GLN A 689 -4.40 6.12 -18.24
CA GLN A 689 -4.35 7.59 -18.21
C GLN A 689 -4.02 8.11 -19.59
N LEU A 690 -4.77 9.11 -20.06
CA LEU A 690 -4.47 9.83 -21.28
C LEU A 690 -3.51 10.99 -20.98
N ASP A 691 -2.52 11.18 -21.84
CA ASP A 691 -1.59 12.30 -21.76
C ASP A 691 -1.43 12.97 -23.11
N PHE A 692 -1.83 14.24 -23.14
CA PHE A 692 -1.73 15.14 -24.28
C PHE A 692 -0.57 16.14 -24.13
N GLN A 693 0.04 16.23 -22.96
CA GLN A 693 1.06 17.22 -22.60
C GLN A 693 2.48 16.75 -22.90
N LEU A 694 2.83 15.51 -22.57
CA LEU A 694 4.17 14.97 -22.84
C LEU A 694 4.52 15.02 -24.35
N PRO A 695 3.62 14.67 -25.29
CA PRO A 695 3.87 14.86 -26.72
C PRO A 695 4.21 16.29 -27.11
N VAL A 696 3.59 17.29 -26.47
CA VAL A 696 3.87 18.71 -26.72
C VAL A 696 5.23 19.10 -26.13
N ARG A 697 5.48 18.74 -24.87
CA ARG A 697 6.72 19.08 -24.15
C ARG A 697 7.98 18.48 -24.76
N PHE A 698 7.88 17.27 -25.30
CA PHE A 698 8.97 16.60 -26.01
C PHE A 698 8.95 16.86 -27.53
N ASN A 699 7.98 17.64 -28.02
CA ASN A 699 7.77 17.89 -29.45
C ASN A 699 7.70 16.60 -30.30
N LEU A 700 7.03 15.58 -29.78
CA LEU A 700 6.88 14.29 -30.44
C LEU A 700 5.98 14.44 -31.67
N THR A 701 6.44 13.94 -32.81
CA THR A 701 5.67 13.99 -34.06
C THR A 701 5.78 12.69 -34.86
N PHE A 702 4.75 12.40 -35.65
CA PHE A 702 4.74 11.35 -36.66
C PHE A 702 4.22 11.90 -37.99
N VAL A 703 4.60 11.27 -39.09
CA VAL A 703 4.16 11.62 -40.45
C VAL A 703 2.75 11.08 -40.68
N SER A 704 1.81 11.96 -41.02
CA SER A 704 0.41 11.64 -41.28
C SER A 704 0.22 10.80 -42.56
N HIS A 705 -1.02 10.35 -42.81
CA HIS A 705 -1.37 9.60 -44.02
C HIS A 705 -0.95 10.31 -45.31
N ASP A 706 -1.05 11.65 -45.32
CA ASP A 706 -0.85 12.48 -46.51
C ASP A 706 0.62 12.86 -46.73
N GLY A 707 1.53 12.39 -45.87
CA GLY A 707 2.99 12.48 -46.06
C GLY A 707 3.62 13.86 -45.87
N ASN A 708 2.83 14.93 -45.90
CA ASN A 708 3.31 16.31 -45.78
C ASN A 708 3.11 16.93 -44.38
N ASP A 709 2.22 16.36 -43.56
CA ASP A 709 1.89 16.92 -42.24
C ASP A 709 2.51 16.11 -41.10
N LYS A 710 3.11 16.83 -40.15
CA LYS A 710 3.59 16.28 -38.89
C LYS A 710 2.50 16.43 -37.83
N THR A 711 1.94 15.32 -37.39
CA THR A 711 0.90 15.27 -36.36
C THR A 711 1.52 14.78 -35.05
N ARG A 712 0.92 15.15 -33.91
CA ARG A 712 1.35 14.70 -32.59
C ARG A 712 0.62 13.42 -32.16
N PRO A 713 1.32 12.44 -31.58
CA PRO A 713 0.66 11.29 -30.98
C PRO A 713 -0.01 11.67 -29.65
N VAL A 714 -0.90 10.82 -29.18
CA VAL A 714 -1.40 10.79 -27.80
C VAL A 714 -0.73 9.62 -27.09
N ILE A 715 -0.41 9.80 -25.81
CA ILE A 715 0.17 8.75 -24.98
C ILE A 715 -0.91 8.21 -24.06
N ILE A 716 -1.06 6.89 -24.04
CA ILE A 716 -1.83 6.16 -23.04
C ILE A 716 -0.85 5.52 -22.07
N HIS A 717 -0.82 6.01 -20.84
CA HIS A 717 -0.09 5.43 -19.73
C HIS A 717 -0.93 4.34 -19.12
N ARG A 718 -0.36 3.16 -18.90
CA ARG A 718 -1.11 2.10 -18.24
C ARG A 718 -0.25 1.20 -17.37
N ALA A 719 -0.90 0.70 -16.33
CA ALA A 719 -0.44 -0.41 -15.51
C ALA A 719 -1.65 -1.29 -15.19
N ILE A 720 -1.48 -2.62 -15.20
CA ILE A 720 -2.55 -3.60 -14.93
C ILE A 720 -2.36 -4.22 -13.55
N LEU A 721 -1.16 -4.66 -13.21
CA LEU A 721 -0.85 -5.07 -11.83
C LEU A 721 -0.64 -3.85 -10.93
N GLY A 722 -0.08 -2.77 -11.46
CA GLY A 722 0.52 -1.71 -10.66
C GLY A 722 1.95 -2.09 -10.32
N SER A 723 2.42 -1.80 -9.10
CA SER A 723 3.73 -2.32 -8.68
C SER A 723 3.64 -3.81 -8.33
N VAL A 724 4.66 -4.56 -8.73
CA VAL A 724 4.76 -5.99 -8.41
C VAL A 724 4.79 -6.20 -6.90
N GLU A 725 5.48 -5.33 -6.16
CA GLU A 725 5.50 -5.31 -4.70
C GLU A 725 4.09 -5.21 -4.11
N ARG A 726 3.32 -4.18 -4.52
CA ARG A 726 1.97 -3.96 -4.00
C ARG A 726 1.05 -5.12 -4.36
N MET A 727 1.17 -5.65 -5.58
CA MET A 727 0.39 -6.81 -6.01
C MET A 727 0.71 -8.06 -5.17
N ILE A 728 1.99 -8.31 -4.86
CA ILE A 728 2.36 -9.42 -3.96
C ILE A 728 1.72 -9.24 -2.58
N ALA A 729 1.74 -8.04 -2.01
CA ALA A 729 1.03 -7.77 -0.76
C ALA A 729 -0.45 -8.14 -0.87
N ILE A 730 -1.15 -7.57 -1.84
CA ILE A 730 -2.60 -7.79 -2.02
C ILE A 730 -2.92 -9.27 -2.22
N LEU A 731 -2.16 -9.99 -3.06
CA LEU A 731 -2.36 -11.43 -3.27
C LEU A 731 -2.06 -12.24 -2.00
N THR A 732 -1.05 -11.86 -1.21
CA THR A 732 -0.74 -12.51 0.07
C THR A 732 -1.92 -12.40 1.03
N GLU A 733 -2.49 -11.19 1.18
CA GLU A 733 -3.63 -10.95 2.07
C GLU A 733 -4.91 -11.60 1.54
N ASN A 734 -5.13 -11.55 0.23
CA ASN A 734 -6.29 -12.13 -0.44
C ASN A 734 -6.36 -13.66 -0.25
N TYR A 735 -5.25 -14.35 -0.51
CA TYR A 735 -5.15 -15.80 -0.34
C TYR A 735 -4.86 -16.24 1.09
N GLY A 736 -4.59 -15.31 2.02
CA GLY A 736 -4.18 -15.64 3.39
C GLY A 736 -2.93 -16.54 3.44
N GLY A 737 -2.00 -16.35 2.49
CA GLY A 737 -0.81 -17.19 2.33
C GLY A 737 -1.05 -18.55 1.67
N LYS A 738 -2.28 -18.89 1.29
CA LYS A 738 -2.61 -20.13 0.56
C LYS A 738 -2.52 -19.92 -0.96
N TRP A 739 -1.31 -19.81 -1.47
CA TRP A 739 -1.07 -19.48 -2.89
C TRP A 739 -1.65 -20.55 -3.85
N PRO A 740 -2.24 -20.14 -4.99
CA PRO A 740 -2.64 -21.08 -6.04
C PRO A 740 -1.40 -21.76 -6.64
N LEU A 741 -1.56 -23.00 -7.14
CA LEU A 741 -0.43 -23.85 -7.56
C LEU A 741 0.56 -23.12 -8.47
N TRP A 742 0.08 -22.38 -9.47
CA TRP A 742 0.96 -21.75 -10.45
C TRP A 742 1.86 -20.64 -9.86
N LEU A 743 1.41 -19.99 -8.79
CA LEU A 743 2.10 -18.87 -8.13
C LEU A 743 2.81 -19.30 -6.84
N SER A 744 2.42 -20.43 -6.26
CA SER A 744 2.93 -20.91 -4.98
C SER A 744 4.44 -21.18 -5.03
N PRO A 745 5.23 -20.66 -4.08
CA PRO A 745 6.64 -21.03 -3.94
C PRO A 745 6.84 -22.39 -3.27
N GLN A 746 5.76 -23.05 -2.84
CA GLN A 746 5.76 -24.32 -2.11
C GLN A 746 4.77 -25.27 -2.80
N GLN A 747 5.13 -25.72 -4.01
CA GLN A 747 4.21 -26.49 -4.85
C GLN A 747 4.15 -27.95 -4.42
N VAL A 748 5.31 -28.58 -4.21
CA VAL A 748 5.41 -30.01 -3.92
C VAL A 748 6.35 -30.26 -2.74
N MET A 749 5.89 -31.03 -1.77
CA MET A 749 6.72 -31.57 -0.69
C MET A 749 6.76 -33.08 -0.82
N VAL A 750 7.96 -33.66 -0.86
CA VAL A 750 8.16 -35.11 -0.86
C VAL A 750 8.56 -35.57 0.55
N VAL A 751 7.81 -36.52 1.10
CA VAL A 751 7.99 -37.05 2.46
C VAL A 751 8.24 -38.57 2.40
N PRO A 752 9.48 -39.04 2.63
CA PRO A 752 9.76 -40.46 2.76
C PRO A 752 9.20 -41.04 4.07
N VAL A 753 8.70 -42.28 4.02
CA VAL A 753 8.21 -43.02 5.20
C VAL A 753 9.35 -43.37 6.16
N GLY A 754 10.56 -43.55 5.64
CA GLY A 754 11.77 -43.78 6.44
C GLY A 754 13.05 -43.68 5.60
N PRO A 755 14.23 -43.76 6.23
CA PRO A 755 15.52 -43.47 5.60
C PRO A 755 15.85 -44.30 4.36
N ALA A 756 15.32 -45.53 4.29
CA ALA A 756 15.50 -46.42 3.13
C ALA A 756 14.89 -45.85 1.82
N CYS A 757 14.00 -44.86 1.93
CA CYS A 757 13.33 -44.21 0.82
C CYS A 757 13.90 -42.83 0.47
N ASP A 758 14.90 -42.32 1.20
CA ASP A 758 15.42 -40.95 1.03
C ASP A 758 15.99 -40.71 -0.36
N GLU A 759 16.77 -41.66 -0.90
CA GLU A 759 17.29 -41.57 -2.27
C GLU A 759 16.17 -41.53 -3.31
N TYR A 760 15.08 -42.27 -3.07
CA TYR A 760 13.94 -42.26 -3.97
C TYR A 760 13.17 -40.94 -3.87
N ALA A 761 13.00 -40.40 -2.66
CA ALA A 761 12.38 -39.09 -2.45
C ALA A 761 13.16 -37.97 -3.15
N GLN A 762 14.49 -38.00 -3.10
CA GLN A 762 15.35 -37.07 -3.83
C GLN A 762 15.20 -37.21 -5.35
N LYS A 763 15.13 -38.46 -5.85
CA LYS A 763 14.82 -38.70 -7.27
C LYS A 763 13.47 -38.11 -7.65
N VAL A 764 12.41 -38.37 -6.89
CA VAL A 764 11.07 -37.81 -7.14
C VAL A 764 11.15 -36.28 -7.19
N ARG A 765 11.77 -35.64 -6.20
CA ARG A 765 11.95 -34.18 -6.18
C ARG A 765 12.70 -33.66 -7.41
N GLN A 766 13.73 -34.36 -7.87
CA GLN A 766 14.45 -33.98 -9.10
C GLN A 766 13.54 -34.01 -10.33
N HIS A 767 12.67 -35.02 -10.48
CA HIS A 767 11.72 -35.07 -11.60
C HIS A 767 10.76 -33.87 -11.63
N PHE A 768 10.25 -33.46 -10.46
CA PHE A 768 9.39 -32.26 -10.37
C PHE A 768 10.18 -30.98 -10.61
N HIS A 769 11.41 -30.89 -10.10
CA HIS A 769 12.27 -29.74 -10.32
C HIS A 769 12.63 -29.57 -11.80
N ASP A 770 13.00 -30.65 -12.50
CA ASP A 770 13.31 -30.64 -13.94
C ASP A 770 12.09 -30.28 -14.80
N ALA A 771 10.89 -30.56 -14.31
CA ALA A 771 9.63 -30.13 -14.92
C ALA A 771 9.25 -28.66 -14.61
N GLY A 772 10.08 -27.93 -13.84
CA GLY A 772 9.86 -26.52 -13.51
C GLY A 772 8.92 -26.27 -12.32
N PHE A 773 8.85 -27.21 -11.37
CA PHE A 773 8.17 -27.02 -10.08
C PHE A 773 9.13 -26.70 -8.94
N MET A 774 8.64 -25.93 -7.97
CA MET A 774 9.24 -25.80 -6.65
C MET A 774 8.93 -27.05 -5.83
N ALA A 775 9.93 -27.94 -5.74
CA ALA A 775 9.82 -29.21 -5.05
C ALA A 775 10.91 -29.37 -3.98
N ASP A 776 10.47 -29.70 -2.77
CA ASP A 776 11.31 -29.90 -1.58
C ASP A 776 11.17 -31.33 -1.03
N VAL A 777 12.12 -31.77 -0.20
CA VAL A 777 12.12 -33.08 0.47
C VAL A 777 12.35 -32.91 1.96
N ASP A 778 11.54 -33.59 2.78
CA ASP A 778 11.73 -33.65 4.24
C ASP A 778 12.33 -35.01 4.67
N VAL A 779 13.66 -35.06 4.71
CA VAL A 779 14.44 -36.23 5.17
C VAL A 779 14.80 -36.16 6.67
N ASP A 780 14.20 -35.28 7.47
CA ASP A 780 14.58 -35.13 8.89
C ASP A 780 14.38 -36.44 9.67
N PRO A 781 15.44 -37.09 10.19
CA PRO A 781 15.31 -38.35 10.93
C PRO A 781 14.66 -38.15 12.31
N GLY A 782 14.61 -36.93 12.85
CA GLY A 782 14.06 -36.60 14.16
C GLY A 782 12.53 -36.40 14.18
N CYS A 783 11.86 -36.43 13.02
CA CYS A 783 10.42 -36.20 12.91
C CYS A 783 9.67 -37.43 12.43
N THR A 784 8.55 -37.75 13.10
CA THR A 784 7.64 -38.82 12.65
C THR A 784 6.97 -38.44 11.33
N LEU A 785 6.59 -39.42 10.52
CA LEU A 785 5.91 -39.22 9.23
C LEU A 785 4.71 -38.26 9.34
N ASN A 786 3.85 -38.47 10.34
CA ASN A 786 2.68 -37.62 10.55
C ASN A 786 3.06 -36.17 10.92
N LYS A 787 4.15 -35.98 11.66
CA LYS A 787 4.67 -34.65 11.98
C LYS A 787 5.21 -33.95 10.74
N LYS A 788 5.93 -34.65 9.86
CA LYS A 788 6.41 -34.10 8.57
C LYS A 788 5.26 -33.67 7.67
N ILE A 789 4.24 -34.52 7.53
CA ILE A 789 3.03 -34.20 6.76
C ILE A 789 2.33 -32.97 7.35
N ARG A 790 2.18 -32.91 8.68
CA ARG A 790 1.57 -31.75 9.35
C ARG A 790 2.40 -30.47 9.15
N ASN A 791 3.72 -30.55 9.22
CA ASN A 791 4.60 -29.41 8.98
C ASN A 791 4.43 -28.88 7.55
N ALA A 792 4.36 -29.78 6.57
CA ALA A 792 4.11 -29.42 5.17
C ALA A 792 2.73 -28.79 4.96
N GLN A 793 1.69 -29.25 5.68
CA GLN A 793 0.36 -28.65 5.66
C GLN A 793 0.34 -27.25 6.29
N ILE A 794 1.01 -27.08 7.43
CA ILE A 794 1.14 -25.77 8.09
C ILE A 794 1.89 -24.79 7.19
N ALA A 795 2.96 -25.26 6.54
CA ALA A 795 3.71 -24.53 5.53
C ALA A 795 2.96 -24.35 4.19
N GLN A 796 1.70 -24.79 4.09
CA GLN A 796 0.81 -24.57 2.94
C GLN A 796 1.29 -25.15 1.60
N TYR A 797 2.07 -26.23 1.59
CA TYR A 797 2.44 -26.91 0.34
C TYR A 797 1.22 -27.41 -0.42
N ASN A 798 1.07 -27.06 -1.71
CA ASN A 798 -0.09 -27.47 -2.50
C ASN A 798 -0.27 -29.00 -2.50
N PHE A 799 0.81 -29.73 -2.79
CA PHE A 799 0.81 -31.19 -2.88
C PHE A 799 1.84 -31.87 -1.97
N ILE A 800 1.28 -32.78 -1.19
CA ILE A 800 1.74 -33.82 -0.27
C ILE A 800 2.21 -35.15 -0.86
N LEU A 801 3.46 -35.35 -1.30
CA LEU A 801 3.88 -36.62 -1.92
C LEU A 801 4.54 -37.55 -0.90
N VAL A 802 3.85 -38.60 -0.47
CA VAL A 802 4.39 -39.60 0.45
C VAL A 802 4.97 -40.78 -0.32
N VAL A 803 6.19 -41.20 0.03
CA VAL A 803 6.91 -42.30 -0.64
C VAL A 803 7.43 -43.33 0.37
N GLY A 804 6.97 -44.58 0.24
CA GLY A 804 7.47 -45.73 0.99
C GLY A 804 8.14 -46.77 0.09
N GLU A 805 8.37 -47.96 0.63
CA GLU A 805 8.99 -49.07 -0.12
C GLU A 805 8.13 -49.54 -1.29
N LYS A 806 6.80 -49.55 -1.11
CA LYS A 806 5.84 -49.90 -2.16
C LYS A 806 5.92 -48.92 -3.33
N GLU A 807 5.94 -47.63 -3.04
CA GLU A 807 6.03 -46.56 -4.03
C GLU A 807 7.39 -46.59 -4.75
N LYS A 808 8.47 -46.84 -4.01
CA LYS A 808 9.82 -47.02 -4.55
C LYS A 808 9.90 -48.20 -5.52
N ALA A 809 9.29 -49.33 -5.19
CA ALA A 809 9.28 -50.52 -6.04
C ALA A 809 8.45 -50.31 -7.32
N SER A 810 7.38 -49.52 -7.24
CA SER A 810 6.42 -49.31 -8.34
C SER A 810 6.70 -48.06 -9.18
N GLY A 811 7.64 -47.19 -8.76
CA GLY A 811 7.91 -45.92 -9.44
C GLY A 811 6.78 -44.90 -9.31
N THR A 812 6.05 -44.95 -8.19
CA THR A 812 4.83 -44.17 -7.92
C THR A 812 5.01 -43.21 -6.75
N VAL A 813 3.99 -42.40 -6.48
CA VAL A 813 3.86 -41.50 -5.32
C VAL A 813 2.45 -41.57 -4.76
N ASN A 814 2.30 -41.48 -3.43
CA ASN A 814 1.00 -41.31 -2.80
C ASN A 814 0.69 -39.82 -2.59
N ILE A 815 -0.40 -39.34 -3.18
CA ILE A 815 -0.67 -37.91 -3.31
C ILE A 815 -1.70 -37.45 -2.27
N ARG A 816 -1.36 -36.35 -1.59
CA ARG A 816 -2.24 -35.65 -0.64
C ARG A 816 -2.28 -34.17 -0.97
N THR A 817 -3.38 -33.50 -0.65
CA THR A 817 -3.47 -32.03 -0.74
C THR A 817 -3.15 -31.39 0.61
N ARG A 818 -2.95 -30.06 0.61
CA ARG A 818 -2.75 -29.27 1.83
C ARG A 818 -3.90 -29.39 2.85
N ASP A 819 -5.11 -29.66 2.38
CA ASP A 819 -6.32 -29.89 3.21
C ASP A 819 -6.51 -31.37 3.59
N ASN A 820 -5.47 -32.19 3.44
CA ASN A 820 -5.42 -33.61 3.81
C ASN A 820 -6.35 -34.53 2.99
N LYS A 821 -6.80 -34.11 1.80
CA LYS A 821 -7.50 -35.00 0.87
C LYS A 821 -6.50 -35.95 0.22
N VAL A 822 -6.76 -37.26 0.30
CA VAL A 822 -5.88 -38.30 -0.26
C VAL A 822 -6.40 -38.70 -1.64
N HIS A 823 -5.57 -38.54 -2.67
CA HIS A 823 -5.91 -38.91 -4.06
C HIS A 823 -5.35 -40.27 -4.48
N GLY A 824 -4.65 -40.96 -3.57
CA GLY A 824 -4.13 -42.31 -3.78
C GLY A 824 -2.77 -42.33 -4.49
N GLU A 825 -2.43 -43.50 -5.00
CA GLU A 825 -1.16 -43.79 -5.66
C GLU A 825 -1.24 -43.52 -7.17
N ARG A 826 -0.27 -42.78 -7.72
CA ARG A 826 -0.13 -42.53 -9.17
C ARG A 826 1.34 -42.59 -9.59
N THR A 827 1.60 -42.78 -10.88
CA THR A 827 2.98 -42.71 -11.39
C THR A 827 3.53 -41.29 -11.29
N ILE A 828 4.86 -41.16 -11.19
CA ILE A 828 5.50 -39.84 -11.16
C ILE A 828 5.17 -39.04 -12.44
N ALA A 829 5.22 -39.70 -13.60
CA ALA A 829 4.98 -39.07 -14.90
C ALA A 829 3.56 -38.50 -15.01
N ASP A 830 2.53 -39.30 -14.69
CA ASP A 830 1.13 -38.85 -14.75
C ASP A 830 0.87 -37.69 -13.78
N THR A 831 1.53 -37.72 -12.61
CA THR A 831 1.40 -36.68 -11.60
C THR A 831 2.01 -35.36 -12.07
N VAL A 832 3.23 -35.41 -12.63
CA VAL A 832 3.90 -34.23 -13.20
C VAL A 832 3.04 -33.64 -14.32
N GLU A 833 2.55 -34.46 -15.25
CA GLU A 833 1.70 -34.00 -16.35
C GLU A 833 0.42 -33.34 -15.84
N ARG A 834 -0.26 -33.97 -14.86
CA ARG A 834 -1.48 -33.39 -14.27
C ARG A 834 -1.22 -32.05 -13.60
N LEU A 835 -0.14 -31.92 -12.81
CA LEU A 835 0.20 -30.66 -12.17
C LEU A 835 0.60 -29.59 -13.20
N LEU A 836 1.23 -29.97 -14.32
CA LEU A 836 1.57 -29.02 -15.39
C LEU A 836 0.31 -28.48 -16.05
N GLN A 837 -0.69 -29.33 -16.30
CA GLN A 837 -1.98 -28.90 -16.82
C GLN A 837 -2.65 -27.88 -15.89
N LEU A 838 -2.67 -28.16 -14.57
CA LEU A 838 -3.25 -27.26 -13.56
C LEU A 838 -2.47 -25.93 -13.43
N LYS A 839 -1.13 -25.99 -13.52
CA LYS A 839 -0.26 -24.80 -13.52
C LYS A 839 -0.51 -23.96 -14.79
N CYS A 840 -0.64 -24.60 -15.95
CA CYS A 840 -0.87 -23.91 -17.23
C CYS A 840 -2.27 -23.31 -17.34
N SER A 841 -3.29 -23.98 -16.80
CA SER A 841 -4.65 -23.42 -16.71
C SER A 841 -4.77 -22.28 -15.69
N ARG A 842 -3.73 -22.06 -14.87
CA ARG A 842 -3.69 -21.08 -13.77
C ARG A 842 -4.87 -21.28 -12.82
N SER A 843 -5.23 -22.53 -12.56
CA SER A 843 -6.34 -22.88 -11.68
C SER A 843 -6.15 -22.27 -10.29
N ARG A 844 -7.23 -21.69 -9.75
CA ARG A 844 -7.28 -21.14 -8.39
C ARG A 844 -7.49 -22.23 -7.34
N GLN A 845 -8.02 -23.39 -7.73
CA GLN A 845 -8.40 -24.50 -6.86
C GLN A 845 -7.80 -25.82 -7.37
N ALA A 846 -6.51 -25.80 -7.69
CA ALA A 846 -5.81 -26.94 -8.27
C ALA A 846 -5.92 -28.21 -7.42
N GLU A 847 -5.99 -28.08 -6.10
CA GLU A 847 -6.15 -29.17 -5.14
C GLU A 847 -7.54 -29.81 -5.19
N GLU A 848 -8.58 -29.03 -5.48
CA GLU A 848 -9.94 -29.54 -5.61
C GLU A 848 -10.14 -30.23 -6.97
N GLU A 849 -9.54 -29.66 -8.02
CA GLU A 849 -9.61 -30.12 -9.41
C GLU A 849 -8.72 -31.34 -9.72
N PHE A 850 -7.74 -31.65 -8.86
CA PHE A 850 -6.81 -32.77 -9.06
C PHE A 850 -7.51 -34.13 -9.06
#